data_AF-A0A661H0A1-F1
#
_entry.id   AF-A0A661H0A1-F1
#
_cell.length_a   1.000
_cell.length_b   1.000
_cell.length_c   1.000
_cell.angle_alpha   90.00
_cell.angle_beta   90.00
_cell.angle_gamma   90.00
#
_symmetry.space_group_name_H-M   'P 1'
#
loop_
_entity.id
_entity.type
_entity.pdbx_description
1 polymer ?
#
loop_
_entity_poly.entity_id
_entity_poly.type
_entity_poly.pdbx_seq_one_letter_code
_entity_poly.pdbx_strand_id
1 'polypeptide(L)'
;MSKTKSVKHSPAGLGEIEAAYFCIAWETGAIDDCNDVAASILGVAQSALHGELWSTAICCEEGADSALMLAMTARVRSSLPPFLIRRVDGKQIAVAGTLVPRGQAAADLLLWQLLDEDESGLAGSFGTSDIVAILGVDQLGYDQHWGFTETVQLMTGIRTGLLEIIRAQDVVALPTGSSIIIILRDVDIEGALDISRALLSHLRRLRKSPGQPDTRICVGLAKMTVGRTPLSTLLAANNALLQAQCGSSEQRIRAAADSDSKLFTGRALNNNGVFCNNLVTALSGLHERTAPPADSSPTPDGLVTPIEKGIEGYVGDNMEGAVDQAIFLSKLDIPVAIIGPAGTGKMYIANIIHEQSAGAAEMLVALDCREFRSRGEANARIAKELGRGEGKTLVFKSPHLMNSESQLKLARQITSRTLADVSPPQYLPRVKLVALFPDSLEKLMRRGNLTAPLASAFAGYPIHVPPIKDRKQAVLRWAHKVLDQEGMLRGRDMKGFTPDAEQAMLLYDWPGNISEMRECIVSALEKTEKDWLTPVDLGLFKGITPDGAPYMPAPKPFLAMVETQAAQDDAYIPSALETLDVSLGEAVHNLLSANSIRPLGAWTDDEIVLAALDRYREDIPRTAEFLHTKPRNVSRWVQKIRSRDEERNTSSLWQKPRRLLRKWVRESPQLTESPLQLMQDMLIAHVIKQCGAISAANRARIMGVSMPTYLKRQRESESS
;
A
#
# COMPACT_ATOMS: atom_id res chain seq x y z
N MET A 1 -4.91 19.27 -71.50
CA MET A 1 -4.05 18.25 -70.85
C MET A 1 -3.91 18.65 -69.40
N SER A 2 -4.84 18.18 -68.55
CA SER A 2 -4.98 18.64 -67.17
C SER A 2 -3.92 17.99 -66.29
N LYS A 3 -3.12 18.82 -65.61
CA LYS A 3 -2.25 18.42 -64.50
C LYS A 3 -3.07 17.63 -63.47
N THR A 4 -2.77 16.36 -63.30
CA THR A 4 -3.30 15.51 -62.23
C THR A 4 -2.83 16.10 -60.91
N LYS A 5 -3.74 16.74 -60.18
CA LYS A 5 -3.46 17.30 -58.85
C LYS A 5 -2.99 16.15 -57.95
N SER A 6 -1.79 16.29 -57.38
CA SER A 6 -1.32 15.46 -56.27
C SER A 6 -2.33 15.60 -55.14
N VAL A 7 -3.14 14.57 -54.92
CA VAL A 7 -4.07 14.54 -53.80
C VAL A 7 -3.23 14.24 -52.56
N LYS A 8 -2.94 15.29 -51.77
CA LYS A 8 -2.46 15.14 -50.38
C LYS A 8 -3.57 14.47 -49.57
N HIS A 9 -3.59 13.14 -49.57
CA HIS A 9 -4.33 12.37 -48.57
C HIS A 9 -3.51 12.34 -47.29
N SER A 10 -3.62 13.38 -46.47
CA SER A 10 -3.25 13.28 -45.05
C SER A 10 -4.26 12.35 -44.37
N PRO A 11 -3.84 11.19 -43.82
CA PRO A 11 -4.70 10.42 -42.94
C PRO A 11 -4.96 11.26 -41.69
N ALA A 12 -6.22 11.41 -41.29
CA ALA A 12 -6.59 12.18 -40.11
C ALA A 12 -5.79 11.70 -38.89
N GLY A 13 -4.91 12.56 -38.35
CA GLY A 13 -4.19 12.34 -37.10
C GLY A 13 -2.66 12.46 -37.12
N LEU A 14 -2.00 12.59 -38.28
CA LEU A 14 -0.53 12.74 -38.38
C LEU A 14 -0.17 14.17 -38.79
N GLY A 15 0.02 15.05 -37.81
CA GLY A 15 0.62 16.36 -38.04
C GLY A 15 2.11 16.22 -38.37
N GLU A 16 2.56 16.83 -39.47
CA GLU A 16 3.97 17.11 -39.81
C GLU A 16 4.97 15.94 -39.95
N ILE A 17 4.59 14.80 -40.55
CA ILE A 17 5.57 13.75 -40.91
C ILE A 17 5.74 13.68 -42.43
N GLU A 18 6.96 13.99 -42.92
CA GLU A 18 7.34 13.74 -44.32
C GLU A 18 7.51 12.23 -44.53
N ALA A 19 6.60 11.61 -45.29
CA ALA A 19 6.63 10.18 -45.58
C ALA A 19 7.14 9.90 -47.00
N ALA A 20 8.06 8.95 -47.11
CA ALA A 20 8.43 8.30 -48.36
C ALA A 20 7.27 7.46 -48.88
N TYR A 21 6.95 7.63 -50.15
CA TYR A 21 5.89 6.91 -50.84
C TYR A 21 6.48 6.04 -51.94
N PHE A 22 6.09 4.77 -51.97
CA PHE A 22 6.38 3.81 -53.02
C PHE A 22 5.09 3.18 -53.51
N CYS A 23 4.81 3.25 -54.81
CA CYS A 23 3.78 2.47 -55.47
C CYS A 23 4.40 1.19 -56.00
N ILE A 24 3.92 0.03 -55.56
CA ILE A 24 4.51 -1.28 -55.86
C ILE A 24 3.50 -2.12 -56.65
N ALA A 25 3.90 -2.61 -57.82
CA ALA A 25 3.11 -3.57 -58.60
C ALA A 25 3.08 -4.94 -57.89
N TRP A 26 1.90 -5.51 -57.67
CA TRP A 26 1.76 -6.73 -56.85
C TRP A 26 2.29 -7.99 -57.53
N GLU A 27 2.21 -8.06 -58.86
CA GLU A 27 2.61 -9.23 -59.65
C GLU A 27 4.12 -9.31 -59.85
N THR A 28 4.76 -8.16 -60.06
CA THR A 28 6.20 -8.07 -60.37
C THR A 28 7.03 -7.71 -59.15
N GLY A 29 6.45 -7.05 -58.14
CA GLY A 29 7.20 -6.44 -57.04
C GLY A 29 8.01 -5.22 -57.45
N ALA A 30 7.77 -4.67 -58.65
CA ALA A 30 8.49 -3.49 -59.14
C ALA A 30 7.90 -2.20 -58.55
N ILE A 31 8.74 -1.18 -58.35
CA ILE A 31 8.31 0.15 -57.95
C ILE A 31 7.84 0.92 -59.19
N ASP A 32 6.54 1.17 -59.28
CA ASP A 32 5.89 1.89 -60.37
C ASP A 32 6.02 3.42 -60.23
N ASP A 33 6.04 3.93 -59.00
CA ASP A 33 6.13 5.37 -58.74
C ASP A 33 6.68 5.61 -57.33
N CYS A 34 7.38 6.72 -57.12
CA CYS A 34 7.87 7.11 -55.80
C CYS A 34 8.01 8.64 -55.70
N ASN A 35 8.04 9.18 -54.48
CA ASN A 35 8.27 10.62 -54.28
C ASN A 35 9.76 10.95 -54.02
N ASP A 36 10.12 12.23 -54.05
CA ASP A 36 11.51 12.67 -53.77
C ASP A 36 11.99 12.29 -52.36
N VAL A 37 11.06 12.19 -51.40
CA VAL A 37 11.35 11.77 -50.02
C VAL A 37 11.81 10.31 -49.97
N ALA A 38 11.20 9.43 -50.78
CA ALA A 38 11.60 8.03 -50.92
C ALA A 38 13.02 7.88 -51.47
N ALA A 39 13.37 8.68 -52.47
CA ALA A 39 14.71 8.72 -53.02
C ALA A 39 15.74 9.22 -51.99
N SER A 40 15.39 10.28 -51.25
CA SER A 40 16.23 10.87 -50.20
C SER A 40 16.53 9.89 -49.06
N ILE A 41 15.50 9.20 -48.55
CA ILE A 41 15.63 8.21 -47.46
C ILE A 41 16.57 7.07 -47.85
N LEU A 42 16.52 6.60 -49.10
CA LEU A 42 17.40 5.54 -49.60
C LEU A 42 18.79 6.05 -50.03
N GLY A 43 18.95 7.36 -50.22
CA GLY A 43 20.20 7.96 -50.70
C GLY A 43 20.44 7.76 -52.19
N VAL A 44 19.39 7.65 -53.00
CA VAL A 44 19.44 7.44 -54.46
C VAL A 44 18.68 8.53 -55.21
N ALA A 45 18.86 8.59 -56.53
CA ALA A 45 18.02 9.41 -57.39
C ALA A 45 16.65 8.72 -57.63
N GLN A 46 15.57 9.50 -57.71
CA GLN A 46 14.22 8.98 -57.96
C GLN A 46 14.13 8.12 -59.23
N SER A 47 14.88 8.48 -60.28
CA SER A 47 14.93 7.73 -61.53
C SER A 47 15.57 6.35 -61.40
N ALA A 48 16.38 6.10 -60.37
CA ALA A 48 17.02 4.81 -60.12
C ALA A 48 16.08 3.82 -59.41
N LEU A 49 14.95 4.28 -58.85
CA LEU A 49 14.01 3.43 -58.14
C LEU A 49 12.90 2.89 -59.05
N HIS A 50 12.58 3.58 -60.14
CA HIS A 50 11.48 3.20 -61.03
C HIS A 50 11.81 1.90 -61.78
N GLY A 51 10.96 0.89 -61.65
CA GLY A 51 11.12 -0.43 -62.27
C GLY A 51 12.02 -1.41 -61.51
N GLU A 52 12.67 -0.99 -60.43
CA GLU A 52 13.43 -1.87 -59.55
C GLU A 52 12.52 -2.66 -58.61
N LEU A 53 12.96 -3.85 -58.18
CA LEU A 53 12.26 -4.64 -57.19
C LEU A 53 12.30 -3.93 -55.84
N TRP A 54 11.15 -3.77 -55.19
CA TRP A 54 11.08 -3.09 -53.90
C TRP A 54 11.96 -3.75 -52.84
N SER A 55 12.12 -5.08 -52.87
CA SER A 55 12.96 -5.84 -51.92
C SER A 55 14.45 -5.62 -52.14
N THR A 56 14.86 -5.22 -53.35
CA THR A 56 16.25 -4.89 -53.66
C THR A 56 16.53 -3.41 -53.41
N ALA A 57 15.56 -2.55 -53.74
CA ALA A 57 15.65 -1.11 -53.54
C ALA A 57 15.61 -0.73 -52.04
N ILE A 58 14.73 -1.38 -51.28
CA ILE A 58 14.61 -1.22 -49.83
C ILE A 58 15.48 -2.31 -49.20
N CYS A 59 16.78 -2.05 -49.10
CA CYS A 59 17.81 -2.96 -48.56
C CYS A 59 17.58 -3.27 -47.07
N CYS A 60 16.56 -4.08 -46.77
CA CYS A 60 16.24 -4.51 -45.41
C CYS A 60 17.38 -5.36 -44.82
N GLU A 61 17.64 -5.21 -43.52
CA GLU A 61 18.57 -6.11 -42.81
C GLU A 61 17.96 -7.53 -42.66
N GLU A 62 18.81 -8.56 -42.56
CA GLU A 62 18.38 -9.97 -42.48
C GLU A 62 17.25 -10.17 -41.44
N GLY A 63 16.10 -10.65 -41.91
CA GLY A 63 14.92 -10.93 -41.08
C GLY A 63 13.81 -9.87 -41.16
N ALA A 64 14.10 -8.63 -41.52
CA ALA A 64 13.09 -7.57 -41.71
C ALA A 64 12.21 -7.82 -42.95
N ASP A 65 12.76 -8.46 -43.98
CA ASP A 65 12.02 -8.90 -45.16
C ASP A 65 10.79 -9.74 -44.80
N SER A 66 10.86 -10.53 -43.73
CA SER A 66 9.76 -11.43 -43.36
C SER A 66 8.50 -10.68 -42.97
N ALA A 67 8.59 -9.57 -42.23
CA ALA A 67 7.41 -8.81 -41.79
C ALA A 67 6.74 -8.07 -42.95
N LEU A 68 7.53 -7.46 -43.82
CA LEU A 68 7.04 -6.76 -45.01
C LEU A 68 6.50 -7.76 -46.05
N MET A 69 7.19 -8.88 -46.27
CA MET A 69 6.71 -9.98 -47.13
C MET A 69 5.41 -10.59 -46.60
N LEU A 70 5.28 -10.78 -45.29
CA LEU A 70 4.03 -11.25 -44.68
C LEU A 70 2.89 -10.25 -44.90
N ALA A 71 3.15 -8.94 -44.76
CA ALA A 71 2.16 -7.90 -45.06
C ALA A 71 1.76 -7.88 -46.55
N MET A 72 2.74 -8.00 -47.45
CA MET A 72 2.54 -8.09 -48.90
C MET A 72 1.76 -9.37 -49.29
N THR A 73 2.00 -10.48 -48.59
CA THR A 73 1.28 -11.74 -48.81
C THR A 73 -0.15 -11.67 -48.29
N ALA A 74 -0.37 -11.03 -47.14
CA ALA A 74 -1.68 -10.90 -46.52
C ALA A 74 -2.66 -10.04 -47.33
N ARG A 75 -2.16 -9.11 -48.16
CA ARG A 75 -2.98 -8.17 -48.96
C ARG A 75 -4.02 -7.39 -48.16
N VAL A 76 -3.71 -7.10 -46.90
CA VAL A 76 -4.54 -6.28 -46.01
C VAL A 76 -3.77 -5.04 -45.62
N ARG A 77 -4.47 -3.91 -45.45
CA ARG A 77 -3.87 -2.69 -44.90
C ARG A 77 -3.21 -3.03 -43.57
N SER A 78 -1.90 -2.85 -43.51
CA SER A 78 -1.08 -3.30 -42.39
C SER A 78 -0.16 -2.18 -41.94
N SER A 79 -0.14 -1.91 -40.64
CA SER A 79 0.91 -1.07 -40.04
C SER A 79 2.15 -1.95 -39.84
N LEU A 80 3.29 -1.45 -40.27
CA LEU A 80 4.57 -2.13 -40.16
C LEU A 80 5.24 -1.71 -38.86
N PRO A 81 5.73 -2.67 -38.04
CA PRO A 81 6.59 -2.32 -36.90
C PRO A 81 7.89 -1.69 -37.42
N PRO A 82 8.64 -0.96 -36.58
CA PRO A 82 9.96 -0.44 -36.93
C PRO A 82 10.87 -1.55 -37.48
N PHE A 83 11.64 -1.24 -38.52
CA PHE A 83 12.66 -2.11 -39.10
C PHE A 83 13.84 -1.30 -39.64
N LEU A 84 14.97 -1.96 -39.89
CA LEU A 84 16.17 -1.31 -40.43
C LEU A 84 16.26 -1.48 -41.94
N ILE A 85 16.60 -0.38 -42.60
CA ILE A 85 17.01 -0.35 -44.00
C ILE A 85 18.43 0.18 -44.10
N ARG A 86 19.19 -0.34 -45.06
CA ARG A 86 20.56 0.10 -45.34
C ARG A 86 20.55 1.07 -46.52
N ARG A 87 21.10 2.26 -46.30
CA ARG A 87 21.29 3.27 -47.35
C ARG A 87 22.46 2.89 -48.26
N VAL A 88 22.55 3.53 -49.42
CA VAL A 88 23.63 3.27 -50.40
C VAL A 88 25.03 3.58 -49.85
N ASP A 89 25.13 4.50 -48.90
CA ASP A 89 26.37 4.80 -48.18
C ASP A 89 26.77 3.73 -47.14
N GLY A 90 25.97 2.67 -47.00
CA GLY A 90 26.20 1.54 -46.11
C GLY A 90 25.61 1.70 -44.71
N LYS A 91 25.03 2.87 -44.38
CA LYS A 91 24.51 3.19 -43.05
C LYS A 91 23.12 2.62 -42.80
N GLN A 92 22.81 2.33 -41.55
CA GLN A 92 21.49 1.82 -41.17
C GLN A 92 20.58 2.97 -40.71
N ILE A 93 19.33 2.95 -41.16
CA ILE A 93 18.29 3.85 -40.65
C ILE A 93 17.08 3.03 -40.20
N ALA A 94 16.50 3.42 -39.07
CA ALA A 94 15.26 2.85 -38.59
C ALA A 94 14.08 3.56 -39.25
N VAL A 95 13.19 2.77 -39.85
CA VAL A 95 11.97 3.24 -40.50
C VAL A 95 10.76 2.52 -39.95
N ALA A 96 9.62 3.20 -39.92
CA ALA A 96 8.31 2.56 -39.74
C ALA A 96 7.44 2.88 -40.95
N GLY A 97 6.33 2.15 -41.09
CA GLY A 97 5.52 2.31 -42.27
C GLY A 97 4.11 1.78 -42.19
N THR A 98 3.40 1.97 -43.29
CA THR A 98 2.08 1.38 -43.53
C THR A 98 2.01 0.90 -44.97
N LEU A 99 1.54 -0.33 -45.13
CA LEU A 99 1.18 -0.90 -46.42
C LEU A 99 -0.33 -0.71 -46.64
N VAL A 100 -0.71 -0.10 -47.76
CA VAL A 100 -2.11 0.10 -48.16
C VAL A 100 -2.34 -0.56 -49.51
N PRO A 101 -3.08 -1.68 -49.57
CA PRO A 101 -3.45 -2.30 -50.84
C PRO A 101 -4.34 -1.38 -51.68
N ARG A 102 -4.00 -1.20 -52.96
CA ARG A 102 -4.83 -0.53 -53.99
C ARG A 102 -5.47 -1.56 -54.91
N GLY A 103 -6.59 -2.14 -54.47
CA GLY A 103 -7.29 -3.16 -55.23
C GLY A 103 -6.47 -4.45 -55.38
N GLN A 104 -6.50 -5.07 -56.56
CA GLN A 104 -5.79 -6.34 -56.81
C GLN A 104 -4.41 -6.18 -57.48
N ALA A 105 -4.08 -4.98 -57.97
CA ALA A 105 -2.95 -4.78 -58.88
C ALA A 105 -1.72 -4.09 -58.23
N ALA A 106 -1.90 -3.23 -57.21
CA ALA A 106 -0.81 -2.41 -56.67
C ALA A 106 -0.92 -2.15 -55.16
N ALA A 107 0.20 -1.78 -54.54
CA ALA A 107 0.35 -1.41 -53.13
C ALA A 107 0.92 -0.01 -52.99
N ASP A 108 0.42 0.75 -52.02
CA ASP A 108 1.16 1.90 -51.52
C ASP A 108 1.93 1.48 -50.27
N LEU A 109 3.25 1.58 -50.32
CA LEU A 109 4.11 1.49 -49.16
C LEU A 109 4.50 2.90 -48.74
N LEU A 110 4.06 3.29 -47.56
CA LEU A 110 4.41 4.56 -46.93
C LEU A 110 5.44 4.27 -45.85
N LEU A 111 6.64 4.85 -45.96
CA LEU A 111 7.70 4.77 -44.96
C LEU A 111 8.02 6.15 -44.40
N TRP A 112 8.39 6.22 -43.14
CA TRP A 112 8.95 7.43 -42.54
C TRP A 112 10.15 7.07 -41.68
N GLN A 113 11.15 7.94 -41.68
CA GLN A 113 12.38 7.77 -40.90
C GLN A 113 12.08 8.02 -39.42
N LEU A 114 12.62 7.14 -38.57
CA LEU A 114 12.50 7.23 -37.11
C LEU A 114 13.79 7.66 -36.46
N LEU A 115 14.91 7.03 -36.83
CA LEU A 115 16.22 7.30 -36.27
C LEU A 115 17.30 7.02 -37.30
N ASP A 116 18.30 7.88 -37.37
CA ASP A 116 19.51 7.69 -38.16
C ASP A 116 20.66 7.19 -37.27
N GLU A 117 21.53 6.33 -37.80
CA GLU A 117 22.72 5.86 -37.09
C GLU A 117 23.72 7.00 -36.82
N ASP A 118 23.70 8.07 -37.63
CA ASP A 118 24.59 9.24 -37.55
C ASP A 118 24.21 10.29 -36.50
N GLU A 119 23.10 10.13 -35.75
CA GLU A 119 22.74 11.07 -34.69
C GLU A 119 23.72 10.99 -33.50
N SER A 120 24.81 11.74 -33.66
CA SER A 120 25.84 12.34 -32.78
C SER A 120 26.24 11.69 -31.43
N GLY A 121 25.88 10.45 -31.12
CA GLY A 121 26.34 9.84 -29.86
C GLY A 121 25.98 8.38 -29.60
N LEU A 122 25.14 7.75 -30.44
CA LEU A 122 24.75 6.36 -30.24
C LEU A 122 25.95 5.41 -30.19
N ALA A 123 26.90 5.48 -31.12
CA ALA A 123 28.07 4.58 -31.10
C ALA A 123 29.00 4.78 -29.88
N GLY A 124 29.07 5.99 -29.31
CA GLY A 124 29.93 6.29 -28.16
C GLY A 124 29.34 5.91 -26.81
N SER A 125 28.04 5.60 -26.76
CA SER A 125 27.29 5.41 -25.50
C SER A 125 27.13 3.94 -25.08
N PHE A 126 27.50 2.97 -25.93
CA PHE A 126 27.27 1.54 -25.72
C PHE A 126 28.59 0.77 -25.83
N GLY A 127 28.88 -0.05 -24.82
CA GLY A 127 29.96 -1.02 -24.82
C GLY A 127 29.61 -2.28 -25.62
N THR A 128 30.65 -3.01 -26.06
CA THR A 128 30.51 -4.25 -26.86
C THR A 128 29.88 -5.42 -26.10
N SER A 129 29.67 -5.29 -24.78
CA SER A 129 29.06 -6.32 -23.92
C SER A 129 27.77 -5.86 -23.22
N ASP A 130 27.30 -4.65 -23.51
CA ASP A 130 26.16 -4.06 -22.83
C ASP A 130 24.84 -4.75 -23.20
N ILE A 131 23.87 -4.66 -22.29
CA ILE A 131 22.51 -5.09 -22.55
C ILE A 131 21.60 -3.87 -22.60
N VAL A 132 20.89 -3.75 -23.73
CA VAL A 132 19.85 -2.76 -23.90
C VAL A 132 18.54 -3.35 -23.39
N ALA A 133 17.99 -2.71 -22.37
CA ALA A 133 16.71 -3.04 -21.78
C ALA A 133 15.71 -1.93 -22.09
N ILE A 134 14.53 -2.29 -22.60
CA ILE A 134 13.45 -1.37 -22.87
C ILE A 134 12.28 -1.74 -21.99
N LEU A 135 11.94 -0.83 -21.09
CA LEU A 135 10.78 -0.94 -20.23
C LEU A 135 9.59 -0.24 -20.89
N GLY A 136 8.46 -0.92 -21.02
CA GLY A 136 7.25 -0.37 -21.62
C GLY A 136 6.00 -0.66 -20.79
N VAL A 137 5.06 0.29 -20.81
CA VAL A 137 3.74 0.16 -20.18
C VAL A 137 2.69 -0.27 -21.21
N ASP A 138 1.92 -1.31 -20.87
CA ASP A 138 0.84 -1.90 -21.65
C ASP A 138 -0.54 -1.33 -21.24
N GLN A 139 -1.48 -1.29 -22.20
CA GLN A 139 -2.87 -0.84 -22.07
C GLN A 139 -3.07 0.55 -21.46
N LEU A 140 -2.40 1.57 -22.00
CA LEU A 140 -2.89 2.94 -21.81
C LEU A 140 -4.06 3.16 -22.80
N GLY A 141 -5.24 2.66 -22.45
CA GLY A 141 -6.46 3.05 -23.13
C GLY A 141 -6.62 4.56 -22.97
N TYR A 142 -6.56 5.31 -24.06
CA TYR A 142 -6.93 6.72 -24.05
C TYR A 142 -8.44 6.81 -23.82
N ASP A 143 -8.85 6.82 -22.56
CA ASP A 143 -10.19 7.23 -22.13
C ASP A 143 -10.18 8.74 -21.84
N GLN A 144 -11.35 9.35 -21.63
CA GLN A 144 -11.49 10.78 -21.30
C GLN A 144 -10.69 11.22 -20.07
N HIS A 145 -10.23 10.28 -19.24
CA HIS A 145 -9.49 10.50 -17.99
C HIS A 145 -7.99 10.16 -18.06
N TRP A 146 -7.49 9.60 -19.17
CA TRP A 146 -6.09 9.20 -19.29
C TRP A 146 -5.50 9.68 -20.63
N GLY A 147 -4.53 10.60 -20.56
CA GLY A 147 -3.95 11.26 -21.71
C GLY A 147 -2.41 11.22 -21.76
N PHE A 148 -1.87 12.08 -22.63
CA PHE A 148 -0.43 12.25 -22.83
C PHE A 148 0.26 12.75 -21.56
N THR A 149 -0.36 13.71 -20.85
CA THR A 149 0.20 14.32 -19.64
C THR A 149 0.36 13.31 -18.50
N GLU A 150 -0.66 12.47 -18.28
CA GLU A 150 -0.63 11.42 -17.26
C GLU A 150 0.41 10.35 -17.59
N THR A 151 0.54 10.02 -18.89
CA THR A 151 1.58 9.10 -19.38
C THR A 151 2.98 9.67 -19.11
N VAL A 152 3.23 10.95 -19.41
CA VAL A 152 4.51 11.61 -19.15
C VAL A 152 4.82 11.66 -17.65
N GLN A 153 3.85 12.00 -16.80
CA GLN A 153 4.03 12.04 -15.35
C GLN A 153 4.36 10.66 -14.77
N LEU A 154 3.60 9.63 -15.19
CA LEU A 154 3.86 8.25 -14.79
C LEU A 154 5.26 7.80 -15.21
N MET A 155 5.62 8.00 -16.47
CA MET A 155 6.90 7.53 -16.99
C MET A 155 8.07 8.32 -16.39
N THR A 156 7.89 9.59 -16.07
CA THR A 156 8.88 10.38 -15.33
C THR A 156 9.06 9.84 -13.92
N GLY A 157 7.98 9.51 -13.21
CA GLY A 157 8.03 8.89 -11.88
C GLY A 157 8.71 7.52 -11.90
N ILE A 158 8.40 6.68 -12.90
CA ILE A 158 9.06 5.39 -13.12
C ILE A 158 10.56 5.61 -13.33
N ARG A 159 10.96 6.55 -14.18
CA ARG A 159 12.37 6.86 -14.41
C ARG A 159 13.11 7.30 -13.15
N THR A 160 12.51 8.17 -12.34
CA THR A 160 13.12 8.62 -11.08
C THR A 160 13.35 7.44 -10.13
N GLY A 161 12.36 6.56 -9.98
CA GLY A 161 12.52 5.33 -9.19
C GLY A 161 13.57 4.39 -9.76
N LEU A 162 13.65 4.26 -11.10
CA LEU A 162 14.70 3.48 -11.76
C LEU A 162 16.10 4.00 -11.43
N LEU A 163 16.32 5.32 -11.44
CA LEU A 163 17.61 5.95 -11.12
C LEU A 163 18.10 5.70 -9.69
N GLU A 164 17.23 5.30 -8.77
CA GLU A 164 17.58 4.95 -7.39
C GLU A 164 18.04 3.50 -7.23
N ILE A 165 17.56 2.60 -8.10
CA ILE A 165 17.75 1.13 -7.98
C ILE A 165 18.74 0.57 -8.99
N ILE A 166 18.97 1.27 -10.10
CA ILE A 166 19.94 0.94 -11.12
C ILE A 166 21.38 1.18 -10.63
N ARG A 167 22.33 0.35 -11.06
CA ARG A 167 23.74 0.48 -10.65
C ARG A 167 24.32 1.78 -11.21
N ALA A 168 25.28 2.37 -10.50
CA ALA A 168 25.85 3.67 -10.87
C ALA A 168 26.51 3.72 -12.26
N GLN A 169 26.95 2.56 -12.78
CA GLN A 169 27.54 2.41 -14.10
C GLN A 169 26.51 2.22 -15.23
N ASP A 170 25.29 1.82 -14.87
CA ASP A 170 24.22 1.60 -15.83
C ASP A 170 23.50 2.95 -16.10
N VAL A 171 22.88 3.08 -17.27
CA VAL A 171 22.33 4.36 -17.73
C VAL A 171 20.82 4.27 -17.96
N VAL A 172 20.08 5.29 -17.56
CA VAL A 172 18.63 5.41 -17.81
C VAL A 172 18.33 6.65 -18.65
N ALA A 173 17.85 6.44 -19.86
CA ALA A 173 17.43 7.50 -20.76
C ALA A 173 16.20 8.25 -20.23
N LEU A 174 15.91 9.44 -20.76
CA LEU A 174 14.61 10.09 -20.54
C LEU A 174 13.47 9.22 -21.13
N PRO A 175 12.24 9.35 -20.62
CA PRO A 175 11.14 8.57 -21.16
C PRO A 175 10.80 8.98 -22.59
N THR A 176 10.52 7.99 -23.42
CA THR A 176 10.17 8.13 -24.83
C THR A 176 8.78 7.55 -25.03
N GLY A 177 7.76 8.41 -24.96
CA GLY A 177 6.36 7.98 -24.93
C GLY A 177 6.05 7.15 -23.68
N SER A 178 5.55 5.93 -23.88
CA SER A 178 5.24 4.97 -22.80
C SER A 178 6.39 3.98 -22.52
N SER A 179 7.61 4.32 -22.95
CA SER A 179 8.79 3.47 -22.82
C SER A 179 10.00 4.20 -22.22
N ILE A 180 10.91 3.47 -21.58
CA ILE A 180 12.20 3.96 -21.06
C ILE A 180 13.30 3.00 -21.50
N ILE A 181 14.41 3.57 -21.98
CA ILE A 181 15.61 2.82 -22.35
C ILE A 181 16.55 2.77 -21.15
N ILE A 182 17.10 1.59 -20.89
CA ILE A 182 18.06 1.30 -19.84
C ILE A 182 19.26 0.58 -20.48
N ILE A 183 20.47 1.05 -20.21
CA ILE A 183 21.71 0.40 -20.65
C ILE A 183 22.35 -0.25 -19.43
N LEU A 184 22.35 -1.58 -19.40
CA LEU A 184 22.98 -2.37 -18.36
C LEU A 184 24.41 -2.70 -18.79
N ARG A 185 25.40 -2.09 -18.15
CA ARG A 185 26.81 -2.25 -18.47
C ARG A 185 27.41 -3.46 -17.78
N ASP A 186 28.20 -4.24 -18.50
CA ASP A 186 28.91 -5.41 -17.98
C ASP A 186 27.99 -6.43 -17.27
N VAL A 187 26.88 -6.78 -17.92
CA VAL A 187 25.95 -7.83 -17.43
C VAL A 187 25.75 -8.86 -18.53
N ASP A 188 25.64 -10.12 -18.13
CA ASP A 188 25.14 -11.16 -19.00
C ASP A 188 23.60 -11.17 -19.07
N ILE A 189 23.05 -11.96 -19.98
CA ILE A 189 21.62 -11.95 -20.25
C ILE A 189 20.80 -12.47 -19.04
N GLU A 190 21.37 -13.38 -18.26
CA GLU A 190 20.73 -13.91 -17.05
C GLU A 190 20.68 -12.85 -15.93
N GLY A 191 21.78 -12.15 -15.68
CA GLY A 191 21.82 -11.03 -14.75
C GLY A 191 20.89 -9.89 -15.18
N ALA A 192 20.78 -9.60 -16.47
CA ALA A 192 19.83 -8.59 -16.97
C ALA A 192 18.37 -9.01 -16.78
N LEU A 193 18.05 -10.31 -16.92
CA LEU A 193 16.73 -10.85 -16.60
C LEU A 193 16.42 -10.70 -15.12
N ASP A 194 17.37 -10.99 -14.22
CA ASP A 194 17.19 -10.84 -12.78
C ASP A 194 17.03 -9.39 -12.34
N ILE A 195 17.86 -8.49 -12.89
CA ILE A 195 17.70 -7.04 -12.69
C ILE A 195 16.30 -6.64 -13.14
N SER A 196 15.87 -7.04 -14.34
CA SER A 196 14.53 -6.71 -14.86
C SER A 196 13.39 -7.26 -13.97
N ARG A 197 13.53 -8.46 -13.40
CA ARG A 197 12.57 -9.02 -12.43
C ARG A 197 12.51 -8.18 -11.16
N ALA A 198 13.66 -7.77 -10.63
CA ALA A 198 13.74 -6.90 -9.47
C ALA A 198 13.11 -5.52 -9.74
N LEU A 199 13.42 -4.90 -10.89
CA LEU A 199 12.83 -3.64 -11.33
C LEU A 199 11.30 -3.74 -11.42
N LEU A 200 10.76 -4.76 -12.09
CA LEU A 200 9.31 -4.96 -12.20
C LEU A 200 8.65 -5.20 -10.83
N SER A 201 9.31 -5.91 -9.92
CA SER A 201 8.82 -6.11 -8.55
C SER A 201 8.74 -4.79 -7.78
N HIS A 202 9.73 -3.91 -7.95
CA HIS A 202 9.73 -2.57 -7.35
C HIS A 202 8.64 -1.67 -7.94
N LEU A 203 8.51 -1.64 -9.27
CA LEU A 203 7.52 -0.79 -9.96
C LEU A 203 6.06 -1.22 -9.73
N ARG A 204 5.80 -2.52 -9.48
CA ARG A 204 4.46 -2.99 -9.06
C ARG A 204 3.99 -2.35 -7.75
N ARG A 205 4.92 -1.92 -6.87
CA ARG A 205 4.61 -1.27 -5.58
C ARG A 205 4.17 0.18 -5.77
N LEU A 206 4.64 0.85 -6.82
CA LEU A 206 4.29 2.24 -7.13
C LEU A 206 2.87 2.41 -7.69
N ARG A 207 2.15 1.32 -8.01
CA ARG A 207 0.98 1.37 -8.90
C ARG A 207 -0.38 0.96 -8.31
N LYS A 208 -0.59 1.11 -7.00
CA LYS A 208 -1.91 0.85 -6.38
C LYS A 208 -2.63 2.15 -5.98
N SER A 209 -3.25 2.81 -6.96
CA SER A 209 -4.37 3.73 -6.71
C SER A 209 -5.69 2.98 -6.95
N PRO A 210 -6.64 2.98 -6.00
CA PRO A 210 -7.90 2.26 -6.15
C PRO A 210 -8.76 2.88 -7.27
N GLY A 211 -9.05 2.10 -8.32
CA GLY A 211 -9.97 2.47 -9.41
C GLY A 211 -9.37 2.63 -10.81
N GLN A 212 -8.04 2.49 -10.98
CA GLN A 212 -7.41 2.54 -12.31
C GLN A 212 -7.25 1.14 -12.94
N PRO A 213 -7.30 1.02 -14.28
CA PRO A 213 -7.09 -0.26 -14.97
C PRO A 213 -5.73 -0.86 -14.62
N ASP A 214 -5.65 -2.19 -14.55
CA ASP A 214 -4.45 -2.94 -14.19
C ASP A 214 -3.41 -2.78 -15.29
N THR A 215 -2.54 -1.79 -15.09
CA THR A 215 -1.60 -1.36 -16.11
C THR A 215 -0.36 -2.23 -16.02
N ARG A 216 -0.16 -3.05 -17.05
CA ARG A 216 0.92 -4.04 -17.12
C ARG A 216 2.23 -3.35 -17.54
N ILE A 217 3.35 -3.70 -16.90
CA ILE A 217 4.69 -3.24 -17.28
C ILE A 217 5.45 -4.45 -17.82
N CYS A 218 6.06 -4.30 -18.99
CA CYS A 218 6.86 -5.32 -19.67
C CYS A 218 8.28 -4.81 -19.94
N VAL A 219 9.23 -5.72 -20.11
CA VAL A 219 10.62 -5.41 -20.43
C VAL A 219 11.11 -6.27 -21.58
N GLY A 220 11.65 -5.65 -22.62
CA GLY A 220 12.39 -6.30 -23.71
C GLY A 220 13.89 -6.11 -23.52
N LEU A 221 14.70 -7.16 -23.73
CA LEU A 221 16.15 -7.13 -23.57
C LEU A 221 16.84 -7.54 -24.86
N ALA A 222 17.93 -6.88 -25.23
CA ALA A 222 18.83 -7.33 -26.29
C ALA A 222 20.28 -7.11 -25.89
N LYS A 223 21.12 -8.12 -26.15
CA LYS A 223 22.56 -8.05 -25.90
C LYS A 223 23.28 -7.45 -27.11
N MET A 224 24.25 -6.58 -26.85
CA MET A 224 25.25 -6.22 -27.85
C MET A 224 26.08 -7.44 -28.25
N THR A 225 26.15 -7.71 -29.54
CA THR A 225 26.99 -8.79 -30.09
C THR A 225 27.94 -8.22 -31.13
N VAL A 226 29.08 -8.85 -31.31
CA VAL A 226 30.05 -8.48 -32.35
C VAL A 226 29.35 -8.48 -33.71
N GLY A 227 29.31 -7.33 -34.37
CA GLY A 227 28.63 -7.14 -35.67
C GLY A 227 27.24 -6.52 -35.63
N ARG A 228 26.64 -6.29 -34.44
CA ARG A 228 25.40 -5.49 -34.31
C ARG A 228 25.72 -4.02 -34.04
N THR A 229 24.92 -3.12 -34.62
CA THR A 229 24.97 -1.69 -34.35
C THR A 229 24.13 -1.36 -33.10
N PRO A 230 24.35 -0.21 -32.44
CA PRO A 230 23.46 0.26 -31.36
C PRO A 230 22.01 0.34 -31.79
N LEU A 231 21.81 0.79 -33.03
CA LEU A 231 20.49 0.90 -33.63
C LEU A 231 19.81 -0.47 -33.81
N SER A 232 20.54 -1.48 -34.31
CA SER A 232 19.98 -2.82 -34.49
C SER A 232 19.72 -3.54 -33.16
N THR A 233 20.54 -3.26 -32.15
CA THR A 233 20.33 -3.79 -30.78
C THR A 233 19.10 -3.17 -30.12
N LEU A 234 18.91 -1.85 -30.25
CA LEU A 234 17.73 -1.14 -29.74
C LEU A 234 16.45 -1.65 -30.42
N LEU A 235 16.50 -1.88 -31.73
CA LEU A 235 15.38 -2.48 -32.46
C LEU A 235 15.06 -3.91 -31.96
N ALA A 236 16.08 -4.74 -31.74
CA ALA A 236 15.89 -6.09 -31.22
C ALA A 236 15.23 -6.09 -29.83
N ALA A 237 15.65 -5.19 -28.93
CA ALA A 237 15.03 -5.03 -27.62
C ALA A 237 13.58 -4.55 -27.73
N ASN A 238 13.27 -3.67 -28.69
CA ASN A 238 11.92 -3.17 -28.91
C ASN A 238 10.99 -4.28 -29.42
N ASN A 239 11.48 -5.13 -30.33
CA ASN A 239 10.72 -6.29 -30.80
C ASN A 239 10.47 -7.30 -29.67
N ALA A 240 11.46 -7.55 -28.81
CA ALA A 240 11.29 -8.38 -27.62
C ALA A 240 10.23 -7.82 -26.65
N LEU A 241 10.19 -6.49 -26.47
CA LEU A 241 9.17 -5.81 -25.67
C LEU A 241 7.77 -6.00 -26.29
N LEU A 242 7.62 -5.73 -27.59
CA LEU A 242 6.34 -5.87 -28.30
C LEU A 242 5.82 -7.32 -28.22
N GLN A 243 6.70 -8.31 -28.30
CA GLN A 243 6.34 -9.73 -28.10
C GLN A 243 5.92 -10.01 -26.64
N ALA A 244 6.63 -9.45 -25.65
CA ALA A 244 6.24 -9.57 -24.24
C ALA A 244 4.87 -8.92 -23.95
N GLN A 245 4.50 -7.86 -24.68
CA GLN A 245 3.19 -7.23 -24.59
C GLN A 245 2.09 -8.06 -25.28
N CYS A 246 2.40 -8.71 -26.41
CA CYS A 246 1.47 -9.60 -27.11
C CYS A 246 1.31 -10.99 -26.45
N GLY A 247 2.24 -11.40 -25.60
CA GLY A 247 2.26 -12.70 -24.92
C GLY A 247 1.25 -12.86 -23.76
N SER A 248 1.13 -14.09 -23.26
CA SER A 248 0.29 -14.42 -22.09
C SER A 248 0.66 -13.60 -20.85
N SER A 249 -0.24 -13.50 -19.86
CA SER A 249 -0.08 -12.64 -18.68
C SER A 249 1.16 -12.93 -17.81
N GLU A 250 1.77 -14.12 -17.97
CA GLU A 250 2.92 -14.59 -17.21
C GLU A 250 4.27 -14.09 -17.75
N GLN A 251 4.41 -13.91 -19.07
CA GLN A 251 5.67 -13.45 -19.68
C GLN A 251 5.71 -11.92 -19.74
N ARG A 252 6.28 -11.28 -18.70
CA ARG A 252 6.48 -9.83 -18.65
C ARG A 252 7.89 -9.37 -19.02
N ILE A 253 8.85 -10.28 -19.08
CA ILE A 253 10.24 -9.98 -19.44
C ILE A 253 10.64 -10.96 -20.54
N ARG A 254 11.25 -10.45 -21.61
CA ARG A 254 11.69 -11.25 -22.75
C ARG A 254 13.04 -10.77 -23.26
N ALA A 255 13.95 -11.71 -23.48
CA ALA A 255 15.19 -11.47 -24.21
C ALA A 255 14.97 -11.72 -25.71
N ALA A 256 15.62 -10.91 -26.55
CA ALA A 256 15.50 -10.95 -28.00
C ALA A 256 16.00 -12.29 -28.55
N ALA A 257 15.15 -12.93 -29.34
CA ALA A 257 15.48 -14.12 -30.13
C ALA A 257 15.48 -13.80 -31.63
N ASP A 258 16.19 -14.58 -32.43
CA ASP A 258 16.28 -14.39 -33.90
C ASP A 258 14.91 -14.50 -34.60
N SER A 259 13.91 -15.11 -33.96
CA SER A 259 12.54 -15.19 -34.43
C SER A 259 11.68 -13.95 -34.15
N ASP A 260 12.13 -13.03 -33.29
CA ASP A 260 11.30 -11.93 -32.80
C ASP A 260 11.02 -10.85 -33.87
N SER A 261 11.81 -10.82 -34.95
CA SER A 261 11.57 -10.01 -36.15
C SER A 261 10.29 -10.42 -36.92
N LYS A 262 9.78 -11.64 -36.68
CA LYS A 262 8.58 -12.20 -37.34
C LYS A 262 7.28 -11.79 -36.64
N LEU A 263 7.16 -10.53 -36.24
CA LEU A 263 6.01 -10.03 -35.49
C LEU A 263 4.69 -10.19 -36.27
N PHE A 264 3.59 -10.50 -35.58
CA PHE A 264 2.25 -10.51 -36.19
C PHE A 264 1.77 -9.08 -36.43
N THR A 265 1.45 -8.73 -37.68
CA THR A 265 1.05 -7.40 -38.18
C THR A 265 -0.28 -6.84 -37.62
N GLY A 266 -0.84 -7.40 -36.54
CA GLY A 266 -2.24 -7.17 -36.17
C GLY A 266 -2.59 -6.85 -34.71
N ARG A 267 -1.64 -6.70 -33.77
CA ARG A 267 -2.04 -6.62 -32.34
C ARG A 267 -1.31 -5.67 -31.39
N ALA A 268 -0.29 -4.92 -31.81
CA ALA A 268 0.31 -3.91 -30.95
C ALA A 268 -0.41 -2.56 -31.15
N LEU A 269 -1.11 -2.08 -30.12
CA LEU A 269 -1.82 -0.79 -30.12
C LEU A 269 -0.89 0.43 -30.15
N ASN A 270 0.44 0.22 -30.25
CA ASN A 270 1.42 1.29 -30.41
C ASN A 270 2.70 0.75 -31.08
N ASN A 271 2.66 0.57 -32.40
CA ASN A 271 3.74 -0.12 -33.14
C ASN A 271 5.10 0.58 -33.05
N ASN A 272 5.16 1.87 -32.72
CA ASN A 272 6.41 2.63 -32.71
C ASN A 272 7.21 2.51 -31.40
N GLY A 273 6.62 2.03 -30.30
CA GLY A 273 7.34 1.80 -29.04
C GLY A 273 8.26 2.96 -28.62
N VAL A 274 9.56 2.69 -28.56
CA VAL A 274 10.64 3.67 -28.24
C VAL A 274 11.00 4.61 -29.40
N PHE A 275 10.64 4.28 -30.64
CA PHE A 275 10.97 5.05 -31.82
C PHE A 275 9.94 6.17 -32.08
N CYS A 276 9.83 7.11 -31.13
CA CYS A 276 9.01 8.32 -31.30
C CYS A 276 9.88 9.58 -31.45
N ASN A 277 9.28 10.70 -31.85
CA ASN A 277 10.00 11.93 -32.24
C ASN A 277 10.94 12.51 -31.16
N ASN A 278 10.83 12.08 -29.90
CA ASN A 278 11.65 12.57 -28.78
C ASN A 278 12.85 11.66 -28.47
N LEU A 279 13.08 10.60 -29.26
CA LEU A 279 14.13 9.60 -29.00
C LEU A 279 15.54 10.22 -28.99
N VAL A 280 15.84 11.09 -29.95
CA VAL A 280 17.14 11.79 -30.08
C VAL A 280 17.47 12.59 -28.82
N THR A 281 16.50 13.37 -28.33
CA THR A 281 16.60 14.13 -27.09
C THR A 281 16.77 13.22 -25.88
N ALA A 282 16.07 12.08 -25.86
CA ALA A 282 16.15 11.14 -24.74
C ALA A 282 17.51 10.44 -24.65
N LEU A 283 18.08 10.07 -25.80
CA LEU A 283 19.41 9.48 -25.91
C LEU A 283 20.52 10.51 -25.69
N SER A 284 20.33 11.76 -26.12
CA SER A 284 21.28 12.84 -25.83
C SER A 284 21.33 13.20 -24.33
N GLY A 285 20.30 12.82 -23.56
CA GLY A 285 20.22 12.99 -22.11
C GLY A 285 20.92 11.90 -21.28
N LEU A 286 21.57 10.91 -21.92
CA LEU A 286 22.37 9.88 -21.25
C LEU A 286 23.60 10.51 -20.56
N HIS A 287 23.45 10.93 -19.29
CA HIS A 287 24.56 11.44 -18.49
C HIS A 287 25.07 10.34 -17.54
N GLU A 288 26.39 10.10 -17.56
CA GLU A 288 27.05 9.36 -16.48
C GLU A 288 26.93 10.16 -15.17
N ARG A 289 26.72 9.48 -14.04
CA ARG A 289 26.71 10.11 -12.71
C ARG A 289 28.11 10.71 -12.43
N THR A 290 28.32 11.98 -12.78
CA THR A 290 29.49 12.73 -12.33
C THR A 290 29.20 13.42 -10.99
N ALA A 291 30.18 13.39 -10.09
CA ALA A 291 30.07 13.96 -8.74
C ALA A 291 29.66 15.46 -8.80
N PRO A 292 28.85 15.95 -7.84
CA PRO A 292 28.30 17.30 -7.93
C PRO A 292 29.37 18.38 -7.68
N PRO A 293 29.41 19.46 -8.48
CA PRO A 293 30.23 20.63 -8.17
C PRO A 293 29.60 21.44 -7.03
N ALA A 294 30.45 22.07 -6.22
CA ALA A 294 30.04 23.03 -5.19
C ALA A 294 29.59 24.35 -5.83
N ASP A 295 28.57 24.97 -5.24
CA ASP A 295 28.00 26.28 -5.54
C ASP A 295 27.08 26.43 -6.77
N SER A 296 25.77 26.20 -6.57
CA SER A 296 24.70 27.13 -6.99
C SER A 296 23.33 26.71 -6.39
N SER A 297 22.63 27.65 -5.75
CA SER A 297 21.24 27.54 -5.28
C SER A 297 20.21 27.85 -6.37
N PRO A 298 18.89 27.68 -6.12
CA PRO A 298 18.16 26.47 -5.79
C PRO A 298 17.39 25.95 -7.03
N THR A 299 17.40 24.64 -7.25
CA THR A 299 16.51 23.93 -8.20
C THR A 299 15.46 23.15 -7.41
N PRO A 300 14.28 22.88 -7.99
CA PRO A 300 13.08 22.52 -7.23
C PRO A 300 13.22 21.19 -6.49
N ASP A 301 12.74 21.18 -5.24
CA ASP A 301 12.76 20.09 -4.25
C ASP A 301 12.59 18.69 -4.88
N GLY A 302 13.74 18.06 -5.14
CA GLY A 302 13.86 16.69 -5.58
C GLY A 302 14.18 15.79 -4.40
N LEU A 303 13.32 14.81 -4.19
CA LEU A 303 13.58 13.57 -3.46
C LEU A 303 15.01 13.08 -3.72
N VAL A 304 15.69 12.67 -2.64
CA VAL A 304 16.99 11.97 -2.56
C VAL A 304 18.18 12.85 -2.13
N THR A 305 18.72 12.49 -0.96
CA THR A 305 20.13 12.68 -0.60
C THR A 305 20.79 11.31 -0.36
N PRO A 306 22.10 11.16 -0.66
CA PRO A 306 22.77 9.88 -0.86
C PRO A 306 23.07 9.17 0.47
N ILE A 307 23.02 7.84 0.46
CA ILE A 307 23.38 6.98 1.60
C ILE A 307 24.86 6.60 1.50
N GLU A 308 25.65 6.93 2.53
CA GLU A 308 27.02 6.44 2.73
C GLU A 308 27.05 4.97 3.18
N LYS A 309 28.13 4.27 2.81
CA LYS A 309 28.40 2.84 3.01
C LYS A 309 28.68 2.46 4.47
N GLY A 310 28.25 1.24 4.83
CA GLY A 310 28.68 0.43 5.97
C GLY A 310 27.43 -0.11 6.69
N ILE A 311 27.10 -1.41 6.73
CA ILE A 311 27.88 -2.60 7.12
C ILE A 311 27.35 -3.82 6.32
N GLU A 312 28.19 -4.86 6.22
CA GLU A 312 28.02 -6.16 5.55
C GLU A 312 26.58 -6.67 5.33
N GLY A 313 26.26 -6.89 4.05
CA GLY A 313 25.28 -7.85 3.53
C GLY A 313 23.86 -7.82 4.11
N TYR A 314 22.90 -7.21 3.40
CA TYR A 314 21.55 -7.76 3.09
C TYR A 314 20.64 -6.65 2.52
N VAL A 315 20.08 -6.88 1.32
CA VAL A 315 18.82 -6.24 0.87
C VAL A 315 17.68 -7.20 1.28
N GLY A 316 17.19 -7.05 2.51
CA GLY A 316 16.25 -7.99 3.13
C GLY A 316 14.82 -7.46 3.16
N ASP A 317 13.98 -7.91 2.22
CA ASP A 317 12.51 -7.68 2.16
C ASP A 317 12.03 -6.26 2.51
N ASN A 318 11.89 -5.43 1.48
CA ASN A 318 11.31 -4.09 1.60
C ASN A 318 9.78 -4.10 1.86
N MET A 319 9.15 -5.23 2.22
CA MET A 319 7.74 -5.33 2.65
C MET A 319 6.75 -4.61 1.70
N GLU A 320 6.85 -4.86 0.39
CA GLU A 320 6.10 -4.14 -0.66
C GLU A 320 6.30 -2.61 -0.71
N GLY A 321 7.45 -2.10 -0.27
CA GLY A 321 7.79 -0.67 -0.35
C GLY A 321 7.64 0.05 0.98
N ALA A 322 7.15 -0.64 2.02
CA ALA A 322 6.97 -0.06 3.34
C ALA A 322 8.31 0.35 4.00
N VAL A 323 9.41 -0.33 3.69
CA VAL A 323 10.74 0.04 4.21
C VAL A 323 11.24 1.32 3.54
N ASP A 324 11.11 1.45 2.22
CA ASP A 324 11.48 2.67 1.49
C ASP A 324 10.64 3.87 1.95
N GLN A 325 9.33 3.66 2.12
CA GLN A 325 8.44 4.68 2.67
C GLN A 325 8.85 5.08 4.09
N ALA A 326 9.23 4.13 4.94
CA ALA A 326 9.74 4.43 6.27
C ALA A 326 11.05 5.24 6.24
N ILE A 327 11.98 4.89 5.35
CA ILE A 327 13.25 5.62 5.18
C ILE A 327 12.99 7.03 4.65
N PHE A 328 12.08 7.21 3.70
CA PHE A 328 11.72 8.54 3.19
C PHE A 328 11.04 9.36 4.28
N LEU A 329 10.02 8.78 4.92
CA LEU A 329 9.23 9.46 5.93
C LEU A 329 10.06 9.74 7.19
N SER A 330 11.11 8.99 7.51
CA SER A 330 11.99 9.25 8.68
C SER A 330 12.62 10.64 8.64
N LYS A 331 12.92 11.16 7.44
CA LYS A 331 13.53 12.48 7.22
C LYS A 331 12.58 13.66 7.44
N LEU A 332 11.26 13.43 7.34
CA LEU A 332 10.23 14.47 7.44
C LEU A 332 9.72 14.66 8.87
N ASP A 333 9.49 15.89 9.32
CA ASP A 333 8.87 16.11 10.64
C ASP A 333 7.33 16.03 10.56
N ILE A 334 6.82 14.84 10.24
CA ILE A 334 5.37 14.54 10.17
C ILE A 334 5.01 13.28 10.94
N PRO A 335 3.76 13.18 11.47
CA PRO A 335 3.23 11.95 12.04
C PRO A 335 3.02 10.88 10.96
N VAL A 336 3.39 9.63 11.25
CA VAL A 336 3.32 8.51 10.30
C VAL A 336 2.36 7.43 10.79
N ALA A 337 1.40 7.02 9.96
CA ALA A 337 0.61 5.81 10.20
C ALA A 337 1.26 4.60 9.54
N ILE A 338 1.34 3.48 10.24
CA ILE A 338 1.73 2.18 9.69
C ILE A 338 0.52 1.24 9.81
N ILE A 339 -0.01 0.82 8.67
CA ILE A 339 -1.27 0.10 8.54
C ILE A 339 -1.00 -1.30 8.04
N GLY A 340 -1.52 -2.31 8.74
CA GLY A 340 -1.44 -3.69 8.26
C GLY A 340 -2.00 -4.68 9.27
N PRO A 341 -2.34 -5.90 8.85
CA PRO A 341 -2.86 -6.94 9.74
C PRO A 341 -1.97 -7.22 10.98
N ALA A 342 -2.52 -7.87 11.99
CA ALA A 342 -1.74 -8.26 13.16
C ALA A 342 -0.57 -9.18 12.76
N GLY A 343 0.58 -9.02 13.41
CA GLY A 343 1.76 -9.86 13.19
C GLY A 343 2.54 -9.64 11.88
N THR A 344 2.22 -8.63 11.06
CA THR A 344 2.91 -8.41 9.77
C THR A 344 4.30 -7.78 9.87
N GLY A 345 4.74 -7.39 11.06
CA GLY A 345 6.02 -6.70 11.27
C GLY A 345 5.94 -5.18 11.30
N LYS A 346 4.78 -4.57 11.60
CA LYS A 346 4.64 -3.10 11.70
C LYS A 346 5.64 -2.42 12.64
N MET A 347 6.03 -3.09 13.73
CA MET A 347 7.04 -2.56 14.67
C MET A 347 8.43 -2.50 14.03
N TYR A 348 8.76 -3.44 13.14
CA TYR A 348 10.02 -3.41 12.39
C TYR A 348 10.10 -2.16 11.49
N ILE A 349 9.01 -1.79 10.84
CA ILE A 349 8.92 -0.54 10.07
C ILE A 349 9.09 0.69 10.97
N ALA A 350 8.51 0.68 12.18
CA ALA A 350 8.70 1.76 13.14
C ALA A 350 10.17 1.88 13.62
N ASN A 351 10.86 0.74 13.81
CA ASN A 351 12.29 0.73 14.13
C ASN A 351 13.12 1.34 13.00
N ILE A 352 12.82 1.02 11.73
CA ILE A 352 13.51 1.62 10.59
C ILE A 352 13.33 3.15 10.59
N ILE A 353 12.12 3.65 10.83
CA ILE A 353 11.88 5.11 10.93
C ILE A 353 12.78 5.73 12.00
N HIS A 354 12.94 5.04 13.13
CA HIS A 354 13.75 5.50 14.24
C HIS A 354 15.24 5.49 13.94
N GLU A 355 15.77 4.35 13.48
CA GLU A 355 17.19 4.17 13.13
C GLU A 355 17.65 5.22 12.10
N GLN A 356 16.81 5.47 11.08
CA GLN A 356 17.10 6.44 10.03
C GLN A 356 16.94 7.90 10.48
N SER A 357 16.26 8.15 11.60
CA SER A 357 16.15 9.49 12.19
C SER A 357 17.32 9.87 13.12
N ALA A 358 18.37 9.03 13.16
CA ALA A 358 19.58 9.21 13.98
C ALA A 358 19.34 9.19 15.51
N GLY A 359 18.28 8.52 15.97
CA GLY A 359 18.04 8.31 17.40
C GLY A 359 18.91 7.19 17.97
N ALA A 360 19.40 7.35 19.21
CA ALA A 360 19.95 6.23 19.98
C ALA A 360 18.85 5.19 20.25
N ALA A 361 19.17 3.90 20.29
CA ALA A 361 18.17 2.81 20.40
C ALA A 361 17.22 2.95 21.61
N GLU A 362 17.71 3.55 22.71
CA GLU A 362 16.93 3.84 23.92
C GLU A 362 15.96 5.04 23.80
N MET A 363 15.95 5.72 22.66
CA MET A 363 15.07 6.85 22.33
C MET A 363 13.83 6.43 21.52
N LEU A 364 13.67 5.13 21.23
CA LEU A 364 12.43 4.57 20.70
C LEU A 364 11.50 4.15 21.83
N VAL A 365 10.44 4.93 22.06
CA VAL A 365 9.45 4.64 23.11
C VAL A 365 8.15 4.16 22.47
N ALA A 366 7.85 2.87 22.65
CA ALA A 366 6.58 2.30 22.26
C ALA A 366 5.55 2.40 23.40
N LEU A 367 4.41 3.01 23.12
CA LEU A 367 3.25 3.07 24.00
C LEU A 367 2.20 2.11 23.46
N ASP A 368 1.91 1.05 24.20
CA ASP A 368 0.78 0.19 23.87
C ASP A 368 -0.51 0.79 24.41
N CYS A 369 -1.35 1.29 23.51
CA CYS A 369 -2.58 1.96 23.90
C CYS A 369 -3.63 0.98 24.45
N ARG A 370 -3.38 -0.34 24.37
CA ARG A 370 -4.20 -1.38 25.01
C ARG A 370 -3.99 -1.46 26.52
N GLU A 371 -2.83 -1.03 27.00
CA GLU A 371 -2.45 -1.15 28.41
C GLU A 371 -3.10 -0.08 29.30
N PHE A 372 -3.62 1.00 28.70
CA PHE A 372 -4.24 2.09 29.46
C PHE A 372 -5.56 1.64 30.11
N ARG A 373 -5.61 1.68 31.44
CA ARG A 373 -6.80 1.26 32.22
C ARG A 373 -7.79 2.39 32.46
N SER A 374 -7.38 3.64 32.25
CA SER A 374 -8.23 4.82 32.41
C SER A 374 -7.85 5.96 31.47
N ARG A 375 -8.78 6.91 31.27
CA ARG A 375 -8.52 8.13 30.47
C ARG A 375 -7.42 8.99 31.09
N GLY A 376 -7.42 9.11 32.42
CA GLY A 376 -6.43 9.88 33.17
C GLY A 376 -5.02 9.32 33.00
N GLU A 377 -4.88 8.00 33.11
CA GLU A 377 -3.61 7.30 32.89
C GLU A 377 -3.09 7.49 31.46
N ALA A 378 -3.93 7.27 30.46
CA ALA A 378 -3.57 7.46 29.06
C ALA A 378 -3.10 8.89 28.80
N ASN A 379 -3.88 9.88 29.24
CA ASN A 379 -3.58 11.29 29.01
C ASN A 379 -2.29 11.73 29.74
N ALA A 380 -2.09 11.28 30.98
CA ALA A 380 -0.90 11.61 31.76
C ALA A 380 0.37 10.97 31.17
N ARG A 381 0.30 9.69 30.78
CA ARG A 381 1.44 8.98 30.18
C ARG A 381 1.82 9.57 28.84
N ILE A 382 0.84 9.81 27.97
CA ILE A 382 1.04 10.41 26.65
C ILE A 382 1.64 11.82 26.78
N ALA A 383 1.08 12.68 27.64
CA ALA A 383 1.60 14.04 27.85
C ALA A 383 3.03 14.03 28.39
N LYS A 384 3.35 13.10 29.31
CA LYS A 384 4.71 12.93 29.84
C LYS A 384 5.72 12.55 28.75
N GLU A 385 5.39 11.56 27.92
CA GLU A 385 6.31 11.12 26.86
C GLU A 385 6.43 12.15 25.73
N LEU A 386 5.35 12.84 25.38
CA LEU A 386 5.38 13.95 24.42
C LEU A 386 6.23 15.12 24.94
N GLY A 387 6.07 15.50 26.22
CA GLY A 387 6.84 16.59 26.82
C GLY A 387 8.32 16.27 27.01
N ARG A 388 8.68 14.98 27.16
CA ARG A 388 10.08 14.49 27.25
C ARG A 388 10.55 13.86 25.94
N GLY A 389 9.92 14.24 24.82
CA GLY A 389 10.06 13.61 23.52
C GLY A 389 11.26 14.08 22.68
N GLU A 390 12.11 14.96 23.20
CA GLU A 390 13.21 15.53 22.44
C GLU A 390 14.17 14.46 21.91
N GLY A 391 14.32 14.40 20.58
CA GLY A 391 15.15 13.40 19.90
C GLY A 391 14.58 11.98 19.93
N LYS A 392 13.35 11.78 20.42
CA LYS A 392 12.71 10.47 20.53
C LYS A 392 11.81 10.15 19.35
N THR A 393 11.58 8.87 19.17
CA THR A 393 10.49 8.35 18.34
C THR A 393 9.44 7.71 19.25
N LEU A 394 8.24 8.28 19.27
CA LEU A 394 7.10 7.74 20.00
C LEU A 394 6.25 6.90 19.06
N VAL A 395 6.06 5.63 19.41
CA VAL A 395 5.24 4.68 18.65
C VAL A 395 3.97 4.38 19.43
N PHE A 396 2.82 4.81 18.94
CA PHE A 396 1.50 4.47 19.47
C PHE A 396 1.02 3.15 18.87
N LYS A 397 1.00 2.06 19.63
CA LYS A 397 0.43 0.79 19.18
C LYS A 397 -1.07 0.78 19.44
N SER A 398 -1.85 0.56 18.39
CA SER A 398 -3.31 0.46 18.46
C SER A 398 -4.03 1.66 19.09
N PRO A 399 -3.75 2.92 18.70
CA PRO A 399 -4.39 4.11 19.28
C PRO A 399 -5.90 4.20 19.01
N HIS A 400 -6.42 3.46 18.03
CA HIS A 400 -7.85 3.27 17.78
C HIS A 400 -8.58 2.48 18.88
N LEU A 401 -7.86 1.92 19.86
CA LEU A 401 -8.45 1.27 21.03
C LEU A 401 -8.55 2.21 22.24
N MET A 402 -7.99 3.42 22.14
CA MET A 402 -8.15 4.44 23.17
C MET A 402 -9.59 4.96 23.18
N ASN A 403 -10.04 5.43 24.35
CA ASN A 403 -11.29 6.17 24.45
C ASN A 403 -11.27 7.44 23.56
N SER A 404 -12.44 7.83 23.03
CA SER A 404 -12.56 8.92 22.06
C SER A 404 -12.04 10.27 22.57
N GLU A 405 -12.17 10.54 23.86
CA GLU A 405 -11.71 11.80 24.46
C GLU A 405 -10.17 11.89 24.47
N SER A 406 -9.49 10.81 24.86
CA SER A 406 -8.04 10.69 24.76
C SER A 406 -7.56 10.71 23.30
N GLN A 407 -8.33 10.15 22.36
CA GLN A 407 -8.01 10.27 20.92
C GLN A 407 -8.09 11.73 20.46
N LEU A 408 -9.14 12.47 20.84
CA LEU A 408 -9.30 13.89 20.52
C LEU A 408 -8.18 14.73 21.16
N LYS A 409 -7.80 14.43 22.40
CA LYS A 409 -6.73 15.13 23.11
C LYS A 409 -5.36 14.86 22.47
N LEU A 410 -5.09 13.61 22.08
CA LEU A 410 -3.88 13.26 21.34
C LEU A 410 -3.85 13.98 19.98
N ALA A 411 -4.95 13.94 19.23
CA ALA A 411 -5.06 14.63 17.95
C ALA A 411 -4.77 16.13 18.06
N ARG A 412 -5.32 16.80 19.08
CA ARG A 412 -5.03 18.21 19.36
C ARG A 412 -3.53 18.45 19.58
N GLN A 413 -2.89 17.67 20.44
CA GLN A 413 -1.46 17.83 20.74
C GLN A 413 -0.56 17.62 19.52
N ILE A 414 -0.91 16.66 18.66
CA ILE A 414 -0.18 16.40 17.40
C ILE A 414 -0.34 17.58 16.44
N THR A 415 -1.57 18.02 16.20
CA THR A 415 -1.86 19.07 15.24
C THR A 415 -1.37 20.45 15.68
N SER A 416 -1.54 20.80 16.97
CA SER A 416 -1.12 22.11 17.50
C SER A 416 0.36 22.16 17.86
N ARG A 417 1.06 21.01 17.86
CA ARG A 417 2.44 20.88 18.35
C ARG A 417 2.63 21.48 19.76
N THR A 418 1.60 21.35 20.62
CA THR A 418 1.63 21.83 22.01
C THR A 418 1.05 20.79 22.96
N LEU A 419 1.52 20.78 24.22
CA LEU A 419 0.88 19.99 25.28
C LEU A 419 -0.51 20.54 25.58
N ALA A 420 -1.49 19.64 25.65
CA ALA A 420 -2.85 20.00 26.00
C ALA A 420 -2.96 20.29 27.51
N ASP A 421 -3.77 21.28 27.85
CA ASP A 421 -4.10 21.68 29.23
C ASP A 421 -2.93 22.27 30.04
N VAL A 422 -1.89 22.77 29.36
CA VAL A 422 -0.80 23.55 29.97
C VAL A 422 -0.97 25.03 29.59
N SER A 423 -1.03 25.91 30.60
CA SER A 423 -1.06 27.36 30.42
C SER A 423 0.10 28.01 31.19
N PRO A 424 1.00 28.76 30.55
CA PRO A 424 1.04 29.10 29.11
C PRO A 424 1.27 27.88 28.20
N PRO A 425 0.85 27.92 26.92
CA PRO A 425 0.98 26.78 26.00
C PRO A 425 2.44 26.36 25.85
N GLN A 426 2.73 25.11 26.20
CA GLN A 426 4.06 24.53 26.08
C GLN A 426 4.19 23.79 24.74
N TYR A 427 5.14 24.21 23.90
CA TYR A 427 5.43 23.56 22.62
C TYR A 427 6.03 22.18 22.82
N LEU A 428 5.69 21.26 21.91
CA LEU A 428 6.31 19.94 21.87
C LEU A 428 7.77 20.06 21.41
N PRO A 429 8.71 19.35 22.05
CA PRO A 429 10.06 19.23 21.53
C PRO A 429 10.05 18.47 20.19
N ARG A 430 11.17 18.49 19.46
CA ARG A 430 11.31 17.73 18.21
C ARG A 430 11.21 16.23 18.49
N VAL A 431 10.04 15.66 18.22
CA VAL A 431 9.69 14.27 18.49
C VAL A 431 9.08 13.65 17.24
N LYS A 432 9.52 12.43 16.90
CA LYS A 432 8.96 11.67 15.80
C LYS A 432 7.74 10.89 16.28
N LEU A 433 6.62 10.98 15.56
CA LEU A 433 5.36 10.35 15.96
C LEU A 433 4.96 9.27 14.96
N VAL A 434 4.75 8.05 15.44
CA VAL A 434 4.37 6.89 14.62
C VAL A 434 3.17 6.21 15.26
N ALA A 435 2.17 5.80 14.48
CA ALA A 435 1.00 5.08 14.96
C ALA A 435 0.79 3.78 14.17
N LEU A 436 0.53 2.67 14.88
CA LEU A 436 0.30 1.36 14.27
C LEU A 436 -1.20 1.01 14.25
N PHE A 437 -1.74 0.72 13.07
CA PHE A 437 -3.14 0.37 12.86
C PHE A 437 -3.30 -1.02 12.23
N PRO A 438 -4.37 -1.76 12.58
CA PRO A 438 -4.64 -3.10 12.05
C PRO A 438 -5.30 -3.09 10.67
N ASP A 439 -5.98 -2.00 10.29
CA ASP A 439 -6.73 -1.84 9.05
C ASP A 439 -6.77 -0.34 8.67
N SER A 440 -7.31 -0.01 7.49
CA SER A 440 -7.34 1.38 7.00
C SER A 440 -8.05 2.34 7.96
N LEU A 441 -7.55 3.58 8.04
CA LEU A 441 -8.10 4.61 8.92
C LEU A 441 -9.60 4.82 8.65
N GLU A 442 -10.01 4.81 7.38
CA GLU A 442 -11.41 4.97 6.95
C GLU A 442 -12.32 3.86 7.48
N LYS A 443 -11.86 2.61 7.50
CA LYS A 443 -12.64 1.48 8.03
C LYS A 443 -12.75 1.58 9.55
N LEU A 444 -11.69 1.98 10.23
CA LEU A 444 -11.70 2.20 11.67
C LEU A 444 -12.64 3.34 12.07
N MET A 445 -12.68 4.41 11.27
CA MET A 445 -13.65 5.50 11.42
C MET A 445 -15.08 5.03 11.19
N ARG A 446 -15.35 4.29 10.10
CA ARG A 446 -16.68 3.74 9.80
C ARG A 446 -17.21 2.81 10.91
N ARG A 447 -16.31 2.10 11.60
CA ARG A 447 -16.64 1.24 12.75
C ARG A 447 -16.84 1.99 14.06
N GLY A 448 -16.57 3.31 14.10
CA GLY A 448 -16.65 4.13 15.31
C GLY A 448 -15.46 3.96 16.26
N ASN A 449 -14.43 3.21 15.88
CA ASN A 449 -13.26 2.95 16.73
C ASN A 449 -12.22 4.08 16.64
N LEU A 450 -12.19 4.83 15.54
CA LEU A 450 -11.24 5.92 15.32
C LEU A 450 -11.96 7.24 15.06
N THR A 451 -11.62 8.27 15.83
CA THR A 451 -12.18 9.61 15.65
C THR A 451 -11.58 10.31 14.42
N ALA A 452 -12.40 11.08 13.71
CA ALA A 452 -11.97 11.84 12.53
C ALA A 452 -10.75 12.76 12.79
N PRO A 453 -10.65 13.49 13.92
CA PRO A 453 -9.48 14.32 14.20
C PRO A 453 -8.17 13.52 14.34
N LEU A 454 -8.20 12.37 15.03
CA LEU A 454 -6.99 11.56 15.18
C LEU A 454 -6.61 10.87 13.87
N ALA A 455 -7.58 10.40 13.09
CA ALA A 455 -7.33 9.86 11.77
C ALA A 455 -6.65 10.90 10.88
N SER A 456 -7.18 12.13 10.84
CA SER A 456 -6.61 13.24 10.06
C SER A 456 -5.18 13.59 10.48
N ALA A 457 -4.88 13.57 11.78
CA ALA A 457 -3.54 13.85 12.31
C ALA A 457 -2.46 12.87 11.80
N PHE A 458 -2.84 11.65 11.41
CA PHE A 458 -1.94 10.62 10.88
C PHE A 458 -2.19 10.28 9.40
N ALA A 459 -3.16 10.94 8.74
CA ALA A 459 -3.58 10.61 7.38
C ALA A 459 -2.61 11.08 6.29
N GLY A 460 -1.57 11.86 6.63
CA GLY A 460 -0.66 12.48 5.67
C GLY A 460 -0.05 11.50 4.69
N TYR A 461 0.68 10.50 5.19
CA TYR A 461 1.31 9.46 4.38
C TYR A 461 1.31 8.11 5.11
N PRO A 462 0.25 7.29 4.97
CA PRO A 462 0.18 5.99 5.60
C PRO A 462 1.07 4.95 4.88
N ILE A 463 1.87 4.23 5.66
CA ILE A 463 2.66 3.09 5.21
C ILE A 463 1.83 1.81 5.30
N HIS A 464 1.66 1.08 4.20
CA HIS A 464 0.90 -0.17 4.19
C HIS A 464 1.83 -1.39 4.26
N VAL A 465 1.66 -2.23 5.28
CA VAL A 465 2.42 -3.47 5.50
C VAL A 465 1.54 -4.69 5.17
N PRO A 466 1.80 -5.38 4.04
CA PRO A 466 0.98 -6.51 3.61
C PRO A 466 1.22 -7.76 4.48
N PRO A 467 0.22 -8.66 4.56
CA PRO A 467 0.37 -9.94 5.23
C PRO A 467 1.45 -10.81 4.56
N ILE A 468 2.01 -11.75 5.32
CA ILE A 468 3.12 -12.59 4.85
C ILE A 468 2.66 -13.55 3.74
N LYS A 469 1.37 -13.91 3.70
CA LYS A 469 0.76 -14.73 2.64
C LYS A 469 0.83 -14.07 1.25
N ASP A 470 0.77 -12.74 1.21
CA ASP A 470 0.89 -11.96 -0.03
C ASP A 470 2.38 -11.83 -0.43
N ARG A 471 3.30 -12.17 0.48
CA ARG A 471 4.76 -12.13 0.33
C ARG A 471 5.39 -13.52 0.49
N LYS A 472 4.88 -14.54 -0.22
CA LYS A 472 5.35 -15.94 -0.11
C LYS A 472 6.87 -16.10 -0.21
N GLN A 473 7.52 -15.31 -1.08
CA GLN A 473 8.98 -15.33 -1.27
C GLN A 473 9.78 -14.86 -0.03
N ALA A 474 9.13 -14.15 0.89
CA ALA A 474 9.74 -13.66 2.13
C ALA A 474 9.56 -14.65 3.30
N VAL A 475 8.67 -15.65 3.19
CA VAL A 475 8.34 -16.60 4.27
C VAL A 475 9.60 -17.27 4.82
N LEU A 476 10.39 -17.91 3.96
CA LEU A 476 11.60 -18.61 4.39
C LEU A 476 12.66 -17.66 4.95
N ARG A 477 12.79 -16.46 4.38
CA ARG A 477 13.76 -15.45 4.87
C ARG A 477 13.42 -15.00 6.29
N TRP A 478 12.13 -14.73 6.55
CA TRP A 478 11.66 -14.41 7.89
C TRP A 478 11.79 -15.61 8.84
N ALA A 479 11.51 -16.82 8.37
CA ALA A 479 11.65 -18.04 9.18
C ALA A 479 13.11 -18.25 9.62
N HIS A 480 14.07 -18.16 8.70
CA HIS A 480 15.50 -18.27 9.00
C HIS A 480 15.96 -17.15 9.93
N LYS A 481 15.59 -15.89 9.66
CA LYS A 481 15.93 -14.75 10.54
C LYS A 481 15.39 -14.94 11.95
N VAL A 482 14.17 -15.45 12.10
CA VAL A 482 13.56 -15.70 13.41
C VAL A 482 14.24 -16.89 14.09
N LEU A 483 14.57 -17.95 13.34
CA LEU A 483 15.30 -19.10 13.87
C LEU A 483 16.66 -18.70 14.43
N ASP A 484 17.42 -17.90 13.69
CA ASP A 484 18.75 -17.42 14.11
C ASP A 484 18.63 -16.58 15.39
N GLN A 485 17.68 -15.64 15.43
CA GLN A 485 17.44 -14.77 16.59
C GLN A 485 17.04 -15.59 17.83
N GLU A 486 16.04 -16.46 17.70
CA GLU A 486 15.50 -17.22 18.82
C GLU A 486 16.44 -18.35 19.27
N GLY A 487 17.25 -18.88 18.34
CA GLY A 487 18.33 -19.83 18.60
C GLY A 487 19.45 -19.19 19.42
N MET A 488 19.98 -18.05 18.96
CA MET A 488 21.01 -17.29 19.69
C MET A 488 20.55 -16.91 21.10
N LEU A 489 19.32 -16.42 21.25
CA LEU A 489 18.74 -16.06 22.56
C LEU A 489 18.66 -17.25 23.53
N ARG A 490 18.56 -18.48 23.01
CA ARG A 490 18.48 -19.72 23.79
C ARG A 490 19.81 -20.47 23.86
N GLY A 491 20.89 -19.89 23.33
CA GLY A 491 22.21 -20.54 23.28
C GLY A 491 22.23 -21.80 22.40
N ARG A 492 21.36 -21.86 21.39
CA ARG A 492 21.22 -22.99 20.48
C ARG A 492 21.77 -22.65 19.10
N ASP A 493 22.70 -23.46 18.62
CA ASP A 493 23.24 -23.37 17.26
C ASP A 493 22.36 -24.18 16.30
N MET A 494 21.44 -23.50 15.63
CA MET A 494 20.48 -24.12 14.71
C MET A 494 21.07 -24.16 13.30
N LYS A 495 21.00 -25.32 12.63
CA LYS A 495 21.47 -25.47 11.24
C LYS A 495 20.43 -25.03 10.20
N GLY A 496 19.16 -24.97 10.58
CA GLY A 496 18.08 -24.52 9.71
C GLY A 496 16.84 -25.41 9.74
N PHE A 497 16.12 -25.42 8.63
CA PHE A 497 14.92 -26.22 8.41
C PHE A 497 15.19 -27.34 7.42
N THR A 498 14.57 -28.49 7.63
CA THR A 498 14.57 -29.57 6.62
C THR A 498 13.84 -29.13 5.34
N PRO A 499 14.17 -29.67 4.15
CA PRO A 499 13.49 -29.31 2.91
C PRO A 499 11.95 -29.46 2.99
N ASP A 500 11.47 -30.52 3.66
CA ASP A 500 10.05 -30.74 3.88
C ASP A 500 9.43 -29.66 4.78
N ALA A 501 10.18 -29.15 5.76
CA ALA A 501 9.73 -28.05 6.62
C ALA A 501 9.65 -26.74 5.82
N GLU A 502 10.64 -26.44 4.98
CA GLU A 502 10.59 -25.26 4.11
C GLU A 502 9.41 -25.31 3.15
N GLN A 503 9.16 -26.47 2.54
CA GLN A 503 8.01 -26.65 1.66
C GLN A 503 6.68 -26.51 2.41
N ALA A 504 6.56 -27.07 3.62
CA ALA A 504 5.38 -26.92 4.46
C ALA A 504 5.14 -25.44 4.83
N MET A 505 6.19 -24.70 5.18
CA MET A 505 6.13 -23.27 5.49
C MET A 505 5.67 -22.43 4.29
N LEU A 506 6.10 -22.76 3.07
CA LEU A 506 5.68 -22.06 1.84
C LEU A 506 4.22 -22.33 1.45
N LEU A 507 3.70 -23.51 1.80
CA LEU A 507 2.32 -23.91 1.52
C LEU A 507 1.32 -23.39 2.56
N TYR A 508 1.76 -23.13 3.78
CA TYR A 508 0.92 -22.63 4.86
C TYR A 508 0.64 -21.13 4.72
N ASP A 509 -0.60 -20.71 5.00
CA ASP A 509 -1.05 -19.33 4.76
C ASP A 509 -0.68 -18.33 5.86
N TRP A 510 -0.15 -18.78 6.99
CA TRP A 510 0.29 -17.93 8.12
C TRP A 510 -0.75 -16.86 8.53
N PRO A 511 -1.95 -17.26 8.98
CA PRO A 511 -3.00 -16.33 9.41
C PRO A 511 -2.56 -15.33 10.50
N GLY A 512 -1.60 -15.68 11.36
CA GLY A 512 -0.98 -14.80 12.36
C GLY A 512 0.34 -14.15 11.90
N ASN A 513 0.65 -14.24 10.61
CA ASN A 513 1.82 -13.65 9.96
C ASN A 513 3.15 -14.03 10.65
N ILE A 514 4.10 -13.09 10.73
CA ILE A 514 5.44 -13.32 11.30
C ILE A 514 5.35 -13.63 12.80
N SER A 515 4.32 -13.15 13.50
CA SER A 515 4.09 -13.48 14.92
C SER A 515 3.76 -14.96 15.12
N GLU A 516 2.87 -15.54 14.32
CA GLU A 516 2.58 -16.98 14.36
C GLU A 516 3.82 -17.80 13.99
N MET A 517 4.54 -17.38 12.95
CA MET A 517 5.79 -18.02 12.54
C MET A 517 6.81 -18.07 13.67
N ARG A 518 7.00 -16.95 14.38
CA ARG A 518 7.88 -16.90 15.54
C ARG A 518 7.42 -17.83 16.64
N GLU A 519 6.13 -17.86 16.95
CA GLU A 519 5.60 -18.74 17.99
C GLU A 519 5.78 -20.22 17.64
N CYS A 520 5.54 -20.61 16.39
CA CYS A 520 5.82 -21.96 15.89
C CYS A 520 7.30 -22.33 16.04
N ILE A 521 8.22 -21.45 15.66
CA ILE A 521 9.66 -21.67 15.76
C ILE A 521 10.11 -21.74 17.22
N VAL A 522 9.66 -20.81 18.06
CA VAL A 522 9.95 -20.81 19.51
C VAL A 522 9.47 -22.11 20.16
N SER A 523 8.23 -22.50 19.87
CA SER A 523 7.67 -23.74 20.42
C SER A 523 8.42 -24.98 19.93
N ALA A 524 8.90 -24.98 18.68
CA ALA A 524 9.74 -26.05 18.16
C ALA A 524 11.08 -26.11 18.91
N LEU A 525 11.74 -24.96 19.11
CA LEU A 525 13.02 -24.86 19.82
C LEU A 525 12.94 -25.31 21.29
N GLU A 526 11.79 -25.13 21.94
CA GLU A 526 11.53 -25.58 23.32
C GLU A 526 11.28 -27.08 23.43
N LYS A 527 10.75 -27.71 22.37
CA LYS A 527 10.30 -29.12 22.38
C LYS A 527 11.29 -30.09 21.78
N THR A 528 12.27 -29.60 21.01
CA THR A 528 13.18 -30.45 20.23
C THR A 528 14.63 -30.12 20.55
N GLU A 529 15.46 -31.15 20.71
CA GLU A 529 16.92 -31.01 20.89
C GLU A 529 17.69 -31.07 19.56
N LYS A 530 17.00 -31.17 18.42
CA LYS A 530 17.60 -31.35 17.08
C LYS A 530 18.13 -30.04 16.51
N ASP A 531 19.24 -30.11 15.78
CA ASP A 531 19.83 -28.97 15.05
C ASP A 531 19.01 -28.53 13.81
N TRP A 532 18.16 -29.42 13.29
CA TRP A 532 17.30 -29.19 12.12
C TRP A 532 15.83 -29.30 12.53
N LEU A 533 15.04 -28.29 12.19
CA LEU A 533 13.59 -28.32 12.45
C LEU A 533 12.82 -29.04 11.34
N THR A 534 11.91 -29.93 11.75
CA THR A 534 11.03 -30.68 10.85
C THR A 534 9.61 -30.08 10.82
N PRO A 535 8.77 -30.43 9.83
CA PRO A 535 7.38 -29.98 9.78
C PRO A 535 6.57 -30.31 11.05
N VAL A 536 6.91 -31.44 11.69
CA VAL A 536 6.27 -31.91 12.92
C VAL A 536 6.69 -31.06 14.11
N ASP A 537 7.98 -30.72 14.21
CA ASP A 537 8.49 -29.86 15.29
C ASP A 537 7.82 -28.46 15.22
N LEU A 538 7.61 -27.93 14.00
CA LEU A 538 6.90 -26.66 13.75
C LEU A 538 5.38 -26.75 13.96
N GLY A 539 4.84 -27.96 14.15
CA GLY A 539 3.40 -28.19 14.26
C GLY A 539 2.61 -27.94 12.97
N LEU A 540 3.28 -27.91 11.82
CA LEU A 540 2.67 -27.70 10.49
C LEU A 540 2.18 -29.00 9.84
N PHE A 541 2.57 -30.15 10.41
CA PHE A 541 2.19 -31.47 9.91
C PHE A 541 1.70 -32.36 11.06
N LYS A 542 0.50 -32.96 10.91
CA LYS A 542 -0.06 -33.90 11.91
C LYS A 542 -0.34 -35.31 11.38
N GLY A 543 -0.20 -35.57 10.07
CA GLY A 543 -0.38 -36.91 9.49
C GLY A 543 -0.63 -36.91 7.98
N ILE A 544 -0.97 -38.09 7.43
CA ILE A 544 -1.38 -38.30 6.03
C ILE A 544 -2.87 -38.66 6.06
N THR A 545 -3.70 -38.02 5.23
CA THR A 545 -5.12 -38.42 5.09
C THR A 545 -5.23 -39.80 4.41
N PRO A 546 -6.36 -40.53 4.53
CA PRO A 546 -6.56 -41.81 3.85
C PRO A 546 -6.32 -41.76 2.33
N ASP A 547 -6.43 -40.58 1.73
CA ASP A 547 -6.24 -40.31 0.30
C ASP A 547 -4.79 -39.94 -0.08
N GLY A 548 -3.83 -40.04 0.85
CA GLY A 548 -2.41 -39.75 0.59
C GLY A 548 -2.04 -38.27 0.56
N ALA A 549 -2.97 -37.37 0.90
CA ALA A 549 -2.68 -35.93 0.96
C ALA A 549 -2.10 -35.54 2.34
N PRO A 550 -1.16 -34.57 2.40
CA PRO A 550 -0.62 -34.08 3.66
C PRO A 550 -1.74 -33.42 4.48
N TYR A 551 -2.00 -33.92 5.70
CA TYR A 551 -2.97 -33.31 6.62
C TYR A 551 -2.32 -32.13 7.33
N MET A 552 -2.65 -30.92 6.88
CA MET A 552 -2.30 -29.68 7.57
C MET A 552 -3.32 -29.39 8.68
N PRO A 553 -2.88 -28.95 9.87
CA PRO A 553 -3.81 -28.53 10.91
C PRO A 553 -4.64 -27.34 10.42
N ALA A 554 -5.89 -27.26 10.88
CA ALA A 554 -6.73 -26.10 10.59
C ALA A 554 -6.01 -24.81 11.00
N PRO A 555 -5.99 -23.77 10.14
CA PRO A 555 -5.28 -22.53 10.42
C PRO A 555 -5.77 -21.97 11.74
N LYS A 556 -4.87 -21.78 12.71
CA LYS A 556 -5.23 -21.14 13.97
C LYS A 556 -5.39 -19.65 13.68
N PRO A 557 -6.61 -19.09 13.77
CA PRO A 557 -6.76 -17.65 13.61
C PRO A 557 -5.91 -16.97 14.69
N PHE A 558 -5.28 -15.84 14.39
CA PHE A 558 -4.51 -15.06 15.37
C PHE A 558 -5.31 -14.83 16.68
N LEU A 559 -6.64 -14.70 16.61
CA LEU A 559 -7.51 -14.61 17.79
C LEU A 559 -7.44 -15.83 18.72
N ALA A 560 -7.28 -17.06 18.20
CA ALA A 560 -7.12 -18.26 19.01
C ALA A 560 -5.70 -18.39 19.62
N MET A 561 -4.68 -17.81 18.95
CA MET A 561 -3.31 -17.73 19.47
C MET A 561 -3.20 -16.66 20.56
N VAL A 562 -3.86 -15.52 20.33
CA VAL A 562 -4.09 -14.50 21.34
C VAL A 562 -4.89 -15.09 22.49
N GLU A 563 -5.92 -15.91 22.32
CA GLU A 563 -6.61 -16.55 23.46
C GLU A 563 -5.70 -17.47 24.28
N THR A 564 -4.66 -18.08 23.67
CA THR A 564 -3.70 -18.95 24.37
C THR A 564 -2.66 -18.15 25.17
N GLN A 565 -2.30 -16.94 24.71
CA GLN A 565 -1.42 -15.99 25.42
C GLN A 565 -2.20 -14.93 26.25
N ALA A 566 -3.46 -14.67 25.96
CA ALA A 566 -4.39 -13.77 26.64
C ALA A 566 -5.14 -14.46 27.76
N ALA A 567 -5.04 -15.79 27.85
CA ALA A 567 -5.15 -16.48 29.13
C ALA A 567 -4.06 -16.01 30.13
N GLN A 568 -3.04 -15.26 29.68
CA GLN A 568 -2.04 -14.59 30.51
C GLN A 568 -2.02 -13.05 30.38
N ASP A 569 -2.55 -12.41 29.34
CA ASP A 569 -2.70 -10.94 29.27
C ASP A 569 -4.00 -10.46 28.58
N ASP A 570 -4.83 -9.75 29.36
CA ASP A 570 -6.23 -9.34 29.10
C ASP A 570 -6.49 -8.59 27.78
N ALA A 571 -7.41 -9.11 26.96
CA ALA A 571 -8.15 -8.30 25.99
C ALA A 571 -9.17 -7.42 26.72
N TYR A 572 -9.22 -6.10 26.42
CA TYR A 572 -10.19 -5.19 27.02
C TYR A 572 -11.62 -5.60 26.69
N ILE A 573 -12.26 -6.23 27.67
CA ILE A 573 -13.69 -6.47 27.73
C ILE A 573 -14.24 -5.29 28.53
N PRO A 574 -15.05 -4.39 27.92
CA PRO A 574 -15.62 -3.26 28.65
C PRO A 574 -16.35 -3.80 29.88
N SER A 575 -16.01 -3.24 31.03
CA SER A 575 -16.57 -3.66 32.30
C SER A 575 -18.10 -3.50 32.26
N ALA A 576 -18.79 -4.26 33.13
CA ALA A 576 -20.24 -4.14 33.26
C ALA A 576 -20.66 -2.69 33.61
N LEU A 577 -19.80 -1.95 34.32
CA LEU A 577 -20.01 -0.55 34.67
C LEU A 577 -19.89 0.38 33.45
N GLU A 578 -18.89 0.19 32.59
CA GLU A 578 -18.70 1.01 31.38
C GLU A 578 -19.81 0.78 30.37
N THR A 579 -20.24 -0.46 30.20
CA THR A 579 -21.38 -0.78 29.33
C THR A 579 -22.68 -0.15 29.85
N LEU A 580 -22.83 -0.09 31.17
CA LEU A 580 -23.97 0.53 31.83
C LEU A 580 -23.95 2.06 31.71
N ASP A 581 -22.78 2.70 31.86
CA ASP A 581 -22.60 4.14 31.70
C ASP A 581 -23.13 4.63 30.34
N VAL A 582 -22.70 3.96 29.28
CA VAL A 582 -23.14 4.25 27.91
C VAL A 582 -24.66 4.08 27.77
N SER A 583 -25.20 3.00 28.33
CA SER A 583 -26.65 2.74 28.24
C SER A 583 -27.50 3.76 29.00
N LEU A 584 -27.01 4.31 30.12
CA LEU A 584 -27.70 5.37 30.85
C LEU A 584 -27.67 6.68 30.08
N GLY A 585 -26.53 7.00 29.45
CA GLY A 585 -26.40 8.14 28.55
C GLY A 585 -27.38 8.08 27.36
N GLU A 586 -27.55 6.91 26.73
CA GLU A 586 -28.55 6.68 25.68
C GLU A 586 -29.98 6.86 26.18
N ALA A 587 -30.29 6.39 27.40
CA ALA A 587 -31.63 6.52 27.98
C ALA A 587 -32.01 7.99 28.22
N VAL A 588 -31.07 8.81 28.70
CA VAL A 588 -31.26 10.26 28.87
C VAL A 588 -31.48 10.93 27.51
N HIS A 589 -30.66 10.60 26.51
CA HIS A 589 -30.79 11.14 25.17
C HIS A 589 -32.16 10.84 24.55
N ASN A 590 -32.62 9.59 24.65
CA ASN A 590 -33.89 9.17 24.07
C ASN A 590 -35.10 9.85 24.75
N LEU A 591 -35.03 10.16 26.05
CA LEU A 591 -36.07 10.93 26.74
C LEU A 591 -36.17 12.37 26.21
N LEU A 592 -35.03 13.01 25.97
CA LEU A 592 -34.99 14.35 25.39
C LEU A 592 -35.57 14.35 23.98
N SER A 593 -35.16 13.40 23.15
CA SER A 593 -35.63 13.25 21.77
C SER A 593 -37.13 12.95 21.68
N ALA A 594 -37.67 12.17 22.62
CA ALA A 594 -39.09 11.86 22.70
C ALA A 594 -39.92 12.96 23.42
N ASN A 595 -39.27 14.05 23.88
CA ASN A 595 -39.87 15.10 24.71
C ASN A 595 -40.69 14.54 25.90
N SER A 596 -40.21 13.44 26.49
CA SER A 596 -40.87 12.71 27.56
C SER A 596 -39.99 12.73 28.81
N ILE A 597 -40.53 13.20 29.94
CA ILE A 597 -39.79 13.25 31.19
C ILE A 597 -40.20 12.06 32.06
N ARG A 598 -39.25 11.17 32.34
CA ARG A 598 -39.43 10.00 33.20
C ARG A 598 -38.40 10.03 34.35
N PRO A 599 -38.75 9.52 35.55
CA PRO A 599 -37.88 9.58 36.72
C PRO A 599 -36.80 8.49 36.68
N LEU A 600 -35.88 8.56 35.70
CA LEU A 600 -34.80 7.58 35.52
C LEU A 600 -33.98 7.38 36.79
N GLY A 601 -33.66 8.45 37.52
CA GLY A 601 -32.88 8.31 38.76
C GLY A 601 -33.60 7.47 39.81
N ALA A 602 -34.92 7.62 39.91
CA ALA A 602 -35.72 6.77 40.81
C ALA A 602 -35.80 5.32 40.31
N TRP A 603 -35.91 5.10 39.00
CA TRP A 603 -35.93 3.76 38.42
C TRP A 603 -34.59 3.02 38.59
N THR A 604 -33.47 3.75 38.49
CA THR A 604 -32.13 3.24 38.75
C THR A 604 -31.99 2.78 40.19
N ASP A 605 -32.36 3.64 41.16
CA ASP A 605 -32.32 3.28 42.59
C ASP A 605 -33.20 2.06 42.89
N ASP A 606 -34.42 2.06 42.36
CA ASP A 606 -35.38 0.97 42.56
C ASP A 606 -34.85 -0.36 42.00
N GLU A 607 -34.17 -0.34 40.85
CA GLU A 607 -33.64 -1.55 40.23
C GLU A 607 -32.40 -2.09 40.96
N ILE A 608 -31.54 -1.21 41.49
CA ILE A 608 -30.38 -1.59 42.30
C ILE A 608 -30.85 -2.29 43.58
N VAL A 609 -31.86 -1.74 44.25
CA VAL A 609 -32.44 -2.33 45.46
C VAL A 609 -33.02 -3.72 45.17
N LEU A 610 -33.77 -3.87 44.07
CA LEU A 610 -34.34 -5.17 43.69
C LEU A 610 -33.26 -6.18 43.29
N ALA A 611 -32.25 -5.77 42.52
CA ALA A 611 -31.16 -6.65 42.11
C ALA A 611 -30.32 -7.12 43.32
N ALA A 612 -30.15 -6.26 44.33
CA ALA A 612 -29.47 -6.62 45.57
C ALA A 612 -30.30 -7.62 46.40
N LEU A 613 -31.62 -7.45 46.47
CA LEU A 613 -32.51 -8.43 47.10
C LEU A 613 -32.48 -9.79 46.38
N ASP A 614 -32.54 -9.78 45.05
CA ASP A 614 -32.44 -11.00 44.22
C ASP A 614 -31.10 -11.72 44.50
N ARG A 615 -30.00 -10.96 44.57
CA ARG A 615 -28.66 -11.48 44.86
C ARG A 615 -28.58 -12.19 46.22
N TYR A 616 -29.19 -11.62 47.25
CA TYR A 616 -29.15 -12.14 48.62
C TYR A 616 -30.39 -12.96 49.00
N ARG A 617 -31.18 -13.41 48.02
CA ARG A 617 -32.38 -14.25 48.24
C ARG A 617 -33.35 -13.64 49.26
N GLU A 618 -33.62 -12.34 49.12
CA GLU A 618 -34.49 -11.54 50.01
C GLU A 618 -33.97 -11.34 51.45
N ASP A 619 -32.69 -11.63 51.74
CA ASP A 619 -32.05 -11.34 53.03
C ASP A 619 -31.83 -9.82 53.21
N ILE A 620 -32.69 -9.19 54.02
CA ILE A 620 -32.72 -7.74 54.24
C ILE A 620 -31.44 -7.22 54.92
N PRO A 621 -30.93 -7.82 56.02
CA PRO A 621 -29.66 -7.42 56.62
C PRO A 621 -28.49 -7.37 55.63
N ARG A 622 -28.27 -8.44 54.85
CA ARG A 622 -27.16 -8.50 53.88
C ARG A 622 -27.35 -7.54 52.70
N THR A 623 -28.59 -7.36 52.26
CA THR A 623 -28.91 -6.37 51.24
C THR A 623 -28.60 -4.96 51.73
N ALA A 624 -28.95 -4.63 52.97
CA ALA A 624 -28.69 -3.31 53.55
C ALA A 624 -27.19 -3.04 53.71
N GLU A 625 -26.43 -4.07 54.08
CA GLU A 625 -24.96 -4.02 54.13
C GLU A 625 -24.37 -3.72 52.75
N PHE A 626 -24.82 -4.41 51.68
CA PHE A 626 -24.38 -4.14 50.31
C PHE A 626 -24.72 -2.73 49.82
N LEU A 627 -25.89 -2.21 50.18
CA LEU A 627 -26.34 -0.87 49.77
C LEU A 627 -25.77 0.27 50.63
N HIS A 628 -25.03 -0.05 51.69
CA HIS A 628 -24.48 0.88 52.67
C HIS A 628 -25.59 1.69 53.37
N THR A 629 -26.63 0.98 53.81
CA THR A 629 -27.81 1.57 54.46
C THR A 629 -28.27 0.75 55.67
N LYS A 630 -29.31 1.21 56.36
CA LYS A 630 -29.91 0.48 57.49
C LYS A 630 -31.00 -0.48 57.01
N PRO A 631 -31.15 -1.69 57.59
CA PRO A 631 -32.18 -2.68 57.21
C PRO A 631 -33.60 -2.11 57.10
N ARG A 632 -33.99 -1.26 58.05
CA ARG A 632 -35.29 -0.57 58.06
C ARG A 632 -35.57 0.27 56.80
N ASN A 633 -34.53 0.78 56.15
CA ASN A 633 -34.67 1.59 54.93
C ASN A 633 -35.01 0.70 53.74
N VAL A 634 -34.36 -0.47 53.62
CA VAL A 634 -34.61 -1.44 52.56
C VAL A 634 -36.07 -1.93 52.62
N SER A 635 -36.56 -2.32 53.80
CA SER A 635 -37.97 -2.74 53.97
C SER A 635 -38.96 -1.65 53.54
N ARG A 636 -38.66 -0.39 53.89
CA ARG A 636 -39.49 0.77 53.52
C ARG A 636 -39.45 1.06 52.01
N TRP A 637 -38.29 0.91 51.38
CA TRP A 637 -38.12 1.14 49.94
C TRP A 637 -38.85 0.09 49.11
N VAL A 638 -38.77 -1.20 49.47
CA VAL A 638 -39.46 -2.29 48.76
C VAL A 638 -40.95 -2.03 48.61
N GLN A 639 -41.62 -1.56 49.68
CA GLN A 639 -43.04 -1.22 49.62
C GLN A 639 -43.33 -0.08 48.61
N LYS A 640 -42.44 0.91 48.50
CA LYS A 640 -42.56 2.03 47.54
C LYS A 640 -42.11 1.68 46.12
N ILE A 641 -41.28 0.66 45.94
CA ILE A 641 -40.85 0.19 44.62
C ILE A 641 -42.04 -0.49 43.91
N ARG A 642 -42.80 -1.32 44.64
CA ARG A 642 -43.98 -2.01 44.11
C ARG A 642 -45.04 -1.07 43.54
N SER A 643 -45.20 0.13 44.10
CA SER A 643 -46.17 1.12 43.58
C SER A 643 -45.71 1.83 42.30
N ARG A 644 -44.45 1.67 41.87
CA ARG A 644 -43.86 2.30 40.68
C ARG A 644 -43.46 1.27 39.60
N ASP A 645 -43.80 0.00 39.82
CA ASP A 645 -43.31 -1.12 39.02
C ASP A 645 -43.92 -1.16 37.62
N GLU A 646 -45.20 -0.80 37.48
CA GLU A 646 -45.93 -0.89 36.21
C GLU A 646 -45.43 0.10 35.15
N GLU A 647 -45.22 1.36 35.52
CA GLU A 647 -44.69 2.40 34.61
C GLU A 647 -43.23 2.10 34.19
N ARG A 648 -42.43 1.61 35.14
CA ARG A 648 -41.02 1.25 34.90
C ARG A 648 -40.91 0.02 33.98
N ASN A 649 -41.73 -1.00 34.19
CA ASN A 649 -41.66 -2.26 33.46
C ASN A 649 -42.18 -2.16 32.02
N THR A 650 -43.12 -1.25 31.75
CA THR A 650 -43.69 -1.04 30.42
C THR A 650 -42.85 -0.12 29.52
N SER A 651 -41.89 0.62 30.09
CA SER A 651 -41.02 1.51 29.34
C SER A 651 -39.95 0.75 28.54
N SER A 652 -40.00 0.85 27.21
CA SER A 652 -38.98 0.28 26.31
C SER A 652 -37.61 0.95 26.49
N LEU A 653 -37.59 2.24 26.83
CA LEU A 653 -36.37 3.02 27.12
C LEU A 653 -35.59 2.48 28.32
N TRP A 654 -36.27 1.78 29.24
CA TRP A 654 -35.68 1.30 30.49
C TRP A 654 -35.12 -0.13 30.42
N GLN A 655 -35.53 -0.95 29.44
CA GLN A 655 -35.20 -2.39 29.43
C GLN A 655 -33.70 -2.67 29.34
N LYS A 656 -32.97 -1.89 28.53
CA LYS A 656 -31.52 -2.07 28.34
C LYS A 656 -30.73 -1.65 29.60
N PRO A 657 -30.90 -0.43 30.17
CA PRO A 657 -30.31 -0.07 31.46
C PRO A 657 -30.64 -1.05 32.58
N ARG A 658 -31.91 -1.47 32.67
CA ARG A 658 -32.39 -2.44 33.66
C ARG A 658 -31.60 -3.74 33.65
N ARG A 659 -31.44 -4.36 32.47
CA ARG A 659 -30.71 -5.62 32.31
C ARG A 659 -29.25 -5.47 32.73
N LEU A 660 -28.63 -4.36 32.37
CA LEU A 660 -27.22 -4.08 32.67
C LEU A 660 -27.01 -3.79 34.17
N LEU A 661 -27.92 -3.06 34.81
CA LEU A 661 -27.91 -2.82 36.27
C LEU A 661 -28.01 -4.13 37.04
N ARG A 662 -28.98 -5.00 36.69
CA ARG A 662 -29.11 -6.32 37.34
C ARG A 662 -27.84 -7.16 37.17
N LYS A 663 -27.26 -7.15 35.96
CA LYS A 663 -26.02 -7.86 35.67
C LYS A 663 -24.87 -7.33 36.54
N TRP A 664 -24.68 -6.01 36.56
CA TRP A 664 -23.64 -5.34 37.35
C TRP A 664 -23.79 -5.59 38.85
N VAL A 665 -24.98 -5.43 39.42
CA VAL A 665 -25.23 -5.68 40.85
C VAL A 665 -24.99 -7.14 41.22
N ARG A 666 -25.35 -8.08 40.35
CA ARG A 666 -25.12 -9.52 40.57
C ARG A 666 -23.64 -9.87 40.55
N GLU A 667 -22.87 -9.27 39.64
CA GLU A 667 -21.47 -9.61 39.38
C GLU A 667 -20.47 -8.78 40.23
N SER A 668 -20.91 -7.65 40.81
CA SER A 668 -20.05 -6.79 41.62
C SER A 668 -19.61 -7.48 42.93
N PRO A 669 -18.38 -7.30 43.42
CA PRO A 669 -18.04 -7.65 44.80
C PRO A 669 -18.77 -6.71 45.79
N GLN A 670 -18.58 -6.92 47.10
CA GLN A 670 -18.98 -5.92 48.09
C GLN A 670 -18.24 -4.61 47.81
N LEU A 671 -18.97 -3.52 47.58
CA LEU A 671 -18.38 -2.24 47.19
C LEU A 671 -17.92 -1.46 48.42
N THR A 672 -16.94 -0.58 48.26
CA THR A 672 -16.47 0.35 49.32
C THR A 672 -17.34 1.58 49.45
N GLU A 673 -18.12 1.90 48.41
CA GLU A 673 -19.01 3.04 48.31
C GLU A 673 -20.44 2.57 48.06
N SER A 674 -21.43 3.43 48.35
CA SER A 674 -22.83 3.05 48.13
C SER A 674 -23.10 2.85 46.63
N PRO A 675 -23.60 1.66 46.20
CA PRO A 675 -23.98 1.42 44.81
C PRO A 675 -25.01 2.42 44.28
N LEU A 676 -25.88 2.92 45.18
CA LEU A 676 -26.89 3.92 44.87
C LEU A 676 -26.24 5.27 44.56
N GLN A 677 -25.29 5.70 45.38
CA GLN A 677 -24.60 6.98 45.18
C GLN A 677 -23.80 6.98 43.87
N LEU A 678 -23.04 5.90 43.63
CA LEU A 678 -22.23 5.73 42.42
C LEU A 678 -23.07 5.83 41.14
N MET A 679 -24.25 5.19 41.12
CA MET A 679 -25.16 5.25 39.97
C MET A 679 -25.85 6.60 39.81
N GLN A 680 -26.14 7.30 40.90
CA GLN A 680 -26.69 8.66 40.87
C GLN A 680 -25.67 9.66 40.33
N ASP A 681 -24.39 9.51 40.68
CA ASP A 681 -23.32 10.38 40.20
C ASP A 681 -23.03 10.17 38.71
N MET A 682 -23.09 8.92 38.23
CA MET A 682 -23.03 8.65 36.80
C MET A 682 -24.22 9.26 36.04
N LEU A 683 -25.44 9.11 36.56
CA LEU A 683 -26.62 9.63 35.88
C LEU A 683 -26.66 11.17 35.88
N ILE A 684 -26.27 11.82 36.98
CA ILE A 684 -26.28 13.30 37.05
C ILE A 684 -25.27 13.90 36.07
N ALA A 685 -24.12 13.25 35.85
CA ALA A 685 -23.15 13.67 34.84
C ALA A 685 -23.76 13.68 33.43
N HIS A 686 -24.53 12.64 33.07
CA HIS A 686 -25.26 12.62 31.79
C HIS A 686 -26.35 13.68 31.71
N VAL A 687 -27.11 13.90 32.80
CA VAL A 687 -28.16 14.92 32.84
C VAL A 687 -27.58 16.33 32.73
N ILE A 688 -26.49 16.66 33.40
CA ILE A 688 -25.83 17.96 33.27
C ILE A 688 -25.34 18.17 31.83
N LYS A 689 -24.71 17.15 31.25
CA LYS A 689 -24.13 17.21 29.91
C LYS A 689 -25.17 17.32 28.80
N GLN A 690 -26.26 16.57 28.89
CA GLN A 690 -27.24 16.43 27.80
C GLN A 690 -28.47 17.33 27.96
N CYS A 691 -28.84 17.68 29.20
CA CYS A 691 -30.11 18.35 29.49
C CYS A 691 -29.97 19.87 29.73
N GLY A 692 -28.96 20.53 29.15
CA GLY A 692 -28.72 21.97 29.32
C GLY A 692 -29.90 22.85 28.87
N ALA A 693 -30.62 22.42 27.84
CA ALA A 693 -31.73 23.16 27.22
C ALA A 693 -33.09 23.03 27.94
N ILE A 694 -33.24 22.11 28.90
CA ILE A 694 -34.49 21.94 29.66
C ILE A 694 -34.41 22.63 31.03
N SER A 695 -35.56 22.95 31.63
CA SER A 695 -35.57 23.63 32.93
C SER A 695 -34.93 22.76 34.02
N ALA A 696 -34.34 23.40 35.03
CA ALA A 696 -33.76 22.67 36.17
C ALA A 696 -34.82 21.86 36.94
N ALA A 697 -36.09 22.30 36.93
CA ALA A 697 -37.21 21.52 37.46
C ALA A 697 -37.42 20.22 36.67
N ASN A 698 -37.27 20.24 35.34
CA ASN A 698 -37.35 19.04 34.51
C ASN A 698 -36.12 18.13 34.69
N ARG A 699 -34.92 18.69 34.87
CA ARG A 699 -33.73 17.90 35.23
C ARG A 699 -33.88 17.20 36.58
N ALA A 700 -34.44 17.88 37.58
CA ALA A 700 -34.76 17.28 38.87
C ALA A 700 -35.78 16.14 38.74
N ARG A 701 -36.79 16.30 37.86
CA ARG A 701 -37.76 15.23 37.54
C ARG A 701 -37.12 14.02 36.86
N ILE A 702 -36.13 14.21 35.98
CA ILE A 702 -35.38 13.10 35.37
C ILE A 702 -34.59 12.33 36.43
N MET A 703 -33.94 13.05 37.34
CA MET A 703 -33.23 12.44 38.48
C MET A 703 -34.17 11.84 39.54
N GLY A 704 -35.49 12.06 39.44
CA GLY A 704 -36.47 11.53 40.39
C GLY A 704 -36.37 12.15 41.79
N VAL A 705 -35.78 13.34 41.93
CA VAL A 705 -35.55 14.02 43.22
C VAL A 705 -36.17 15.41 43.26
N SER A 706 -36.24 15.98 44.46
CA SER A 706 -36.70 17.37 44.62
C SER A 706 -35.70 18.35 43.98
N MET A 707 -36.20 19.50 43.53
CA MET A 707 -35.38 20.55 42.92
C MET A 707 -34.23 21.04 43.84
N PRO A 708 -34.44 21.29 45.15
CA PRO A 708 -33.33 21.59 46.05
C PRO A 708 -32.29 20.48 46.16
N THR A 709 -32.71 19.22 46.15
CA THR A 709 -31.81 18.05 46.20
C THR A 709 -30.98 17.96 44.92
N TYR A 710 -31.58 18.19 43.76
CA TYR A 710 -30.88 18.21 42.47
C TYR A 710 -29.81 19.31 42.43
N LEU A 711 -30.15 20.55 42.82
CA LEU A 711 -29.19 21.67 42.82
C LEU A 711 -28.04 21.49 43.82
N LYS A 712 -28.27 20.75 44.91
CA LYS A 712 -27.19 20.36 45.83
C LYS A 712 -26.24 19.37 45.15
N ARG A 713 -26.76 18.29 44.56
CA ARG A 713 -25.96 17.27 43.87
C ARG A 713 -25.24 17.81 42.64
N GLN A 714 -25.85 18.73 41.90
CA GLN A 714 -25.20 19.39 40.76
C GLN A 714 -23.95 20.15 41.21
N ARG A 715 -24.02 20.91 42.31
CA ARG A 715 -22.87 21.62 42.86
C ARG A 715 -21.77 20.68 43.34
N GLU A 716 -22.15 19.58 43.99
CA GLU A 716 -21.21 18.54 44.46
C GLU A 716 -20.50 17.84 43.28
N SER A 717 -21.21 17.63 42.17
CA SER A 717 -20.67 17.06 40.93
C SER A 717 -19.84 18.04 40.09
N GLU A 718 -20.03 19.36 40.23
CA GLU A 718 -19.22 20.38 39.55
C GLU A 718 -17.93 20.71 40.33
N SER A 719 -17.89 20.38 41.64
CA SER A 719 -16.73 20.56 42.51
C SER A 719 -15.79 19.34 42.60
N SER A 720 -16.21 18.20 42.05
CA SER A 720 -15.49 16.92 42.01
C SER A 720 -14.99 16.66 40.60
#